data_AF-Q2S321-F1
#
_entry.id   AF-Q2S321-F1
#
_cell.length_a   1.000
_cell.length_b   1.000
_cell.length_c   1.000
_cell.angle_alpha   90.00
_cell.angle_beta   90.00
_cell.angle_gamma   90.00
#
_symmetry.space_group_name_H-M   'P 1'
#
loop_
_entity.id
_entity.type
_entity.pdbx_description
1 polymer ?
#
loop_
_entity_poly.entity_id
_entity_poly.type
_entity_poly.pdbx_seq_one_letter_code
_entity_poly.pdbx_strand_id
1 'polypeptide(L)'
;MPHGAWGAAGWRASWSGGIRFCLAGKRLQGEEIRSSAASFRIPRRKTASVCAVASHLLYSNGVPKKEDRPPGNNRGGLRVEVGAAPLWASGARLHIFAYLLPCHCADPMLQTIVDTLYDVVWTYGIPIGGGQYIPWVVLLLLGAGIYFTLRLAFVQIRQFPHGLAVTSGRYDDPDDPGDVSHFQALTTALSATLGIGNIAGAALAIHVGGPGALLWMWVTGILGMATKYSEVTIAQFYRNVEEPTEAEKGTWQQTWKGTVAGGPMYYIEKGLGSNWKPLAIFFAVMLMITSFLTGNAVQSNTVADVMNAEFGVAVWLSGLVLATIIALVILGGVTAIGRVTGILVPVMAAAYVIGALLVLAFNYTEILPTLGSVFTNAFNPSAGVAGTGAGAFLLTFTYGVQRGLFSNEAGMGSAPIAHSAAKTDEPASEGVVALLEPFIDTITVVTLTCLAILVSGAWGAEVPTEFNFDSGNADYRVENEGGIFPSSDTPEEIRIENGEQQVPNPDEDAQFAWRQAVVSSFYTSCANDCDEAEDLQEPFTGTLYPTKEVAVADDGTEYQVLYGEGVRSGAPLTRLAFERGLSPLGDWGGYVVILSVLLFAISTSISWSYYGDRCAYYLFGERAIFPYKVVFVLMNFTGAVTALTTIWTIGDIALGIVIVPNLIGVILLTDKVKEITDDYGARKPWLEESET
;
A
#
# COMPACT_ATOMS: atom_id res chain seq x y z
N MET A 1 13.29 -25.84 -50.68
CA MET A 1 12.84 -25.69 -52.09
C MET A 1 13.31 -26.90 -52.88
N PRO A 2 12.64 -27.32 -53.97
CA PRO A 2 11.45 -26.74 -54.63
C PRO A 2 10.25 -27.73 -54.58
N HIS A 3 9.02 -27.53 -55.03
CA HIS A 3 8.08 -26.41 -55.25
C HIS A 3 6.73 -27.06 -55.66
N GLY A 4 5.57 -26.50 -55.26
CA GLY A 4 4.29 -26.72 -55.96
C GLY A 4 3.15 -27.29 -55.09
N ALA A 5 1.93 -26.76 -55.00
CA ALA A 5 1.39 -25.41 -54.94
C ALA A 5 -0.13 -25.53 -54.58
N TRP A 6 -0.70 -24.45 -54.02
CA TRP A 6 -2.14 -24.09 -53.89
C TRP A 6 -3.03 -24.74 -52.82
N GLY A 7 -3.65 -23.86 -52.02
CA GLY A 7 -4.80 -24.15 -51.15
C GLY A 7 -5.06 -23.08 -50.09
N ALA A 8 -5.42 -21.86 -50.50
CA ALA A 8 -5.81 -20.78 -49.58
C ALA A 8 -7.23 -21.03 -49.03
N ALA A 9 -7.35 -21.30 -47.73
CA ALA A 9 -8.61 -21.28 -46.99
C ALA A 9 -8.60 -20.07 -46.03
N GLY A 10 -9.33 -19.02 -46.42
CA GLY A 10 -9.51 -17.83 -45.61
C GLY A 10 -10.39 -18.10 -44.40
N TRP A 11 -9.87 -17.81 -43.20
CA TRP A 11 -10.66 -17.71 -41.99
C TRP A 11 -11.32 -16.33 -41.92
N ARG A 12 -12.63 -16.28 -42.17
CA ARG A 12 -13.50 -15.16 -41.75
C ARG A 12 -14.09 -15.50 -40.39
N ALA A 13 -13.63 -14.84 -39.33
CA ALA A 13 -14.33 -14.82 -38.05
C ALA A 13 -15.30 -13.63 -38.04
N SER A 14 -16.59 -13.94 -38.16
CA SER A 14 -17.70 -13.02 -37.95
C SER A 14 -17.86 -12.76 -36.45
N TRP A 15 -17.72 -11.52 -36.03
CA TRP A 15 -18.18 -11.04 -34.73
C TRP A 15 -19.60 -10.49 -34.89
N SER A 16 -20.59 -11.28 -34.52
CA SER A 16 -21.97 -10.81 -34.32
C SER A 16 -22.48 -11.35 -32.99
N GLY A 17 -22.39 -10.52 -31.95
CA GLY A 17 -22.87 -10.82 -30.61
C GLY A 17 -23.15 -9.51 -29.87
N GLY A 18 -24.25 -8.85 -30.25
CA GLY A 18 -24.74 -7.64 -29.58
C GLY A 18 -25.44 -7.96 -28.28
N ILE A 19 -25.01 -7.33 -27.20
CA ILE A 19 -25.64 -7.34 -25.88
C ILE A 19 -26.94 -6.50 -25.97
N ARG A 20 -28.09 -7.13 -25.72
CA ARG A 20 -29.40 -6.45 -25.58
C ARG A 20 -29.64 -6.11 -24.11
N PHE A 21 -29.76 -4.83 -23.80
CA PHE A 21 -30.40 -4.36 -22.58
C PHE A 21 -31.93 -4.38 -22.77
N CYS A 22 -32.63 -5.03 -21.83
CA CYS A 22 -34.08 -4.94 -21.69
C CYS A 22 -34.46 -3.54 -21.19
N LEU A 23 -35.17 -2.77 -22.01
CA LEU A 23 -35.94 -1.62 -21.55
C LEU A 23 -37.42 -1.85 -21.90
N ALA A 24 -38.24 -1.74 -20.87
CA ALA A 24 -39.68 -1.91 -20.89
C ALA A 24 -40.33 -0.98 -21.91
N GLY A 25 -41.31 -1.52 -22.63
CA GLY A 25 -41.86 -0.94 -23.84
C GLY A 25 -42.66 0.34 -23.67
N LYS A 26 -42.69 1.11 -24.76
CA LYS A 26 -43.92 1.66 -25.35
C LYS A 26 -43.65 1.97 -26.82
N ARG A 27 -44.44 1.35 -27.70
CA ARG A 27 -44.62 1.73 -29.11
C ARG A 27 -44.97 3.21 -29.19
N LEU A 28 -44.48 3.91 -30.21
CA LEU A 28 -45.31 4.74 -31.09
C LEU A 28 -44.56 4.98 -32.42
N GLN A 29 -45.33 4.84 -33.50
CA GLN A 29 -44.92 4.92 -34.90
C GLN A 29 -44.49 6.35 -35.28
N GLY A 30 -43.61 6.44 -36.27
CA GLY A 30 -43.25 7.71 -36.88
C GLY A 30 -44.34 8.26 -37.80
N GLU A 31 -44.31 9.57 -37.99
CA GLU A 31 -44.64 10.25 -39.25
C GLU A 31 -44.10 11.70 -39.18
N GLU A 32 -43.71 12.19 -40.35
CA GLU A 32 -43.13 13.51 -40.59
C GLU A 32 -44.09 14.68 -40.27
N ILE A 33 -43.55 15.89 -40.05
CA ILE A 33 -43.83 17.14 -40.81
C ILE A 33 -43.54 18.42 -39.98
N ARG A 34 -42.68 19.26 -40.58
CA ARG A 34 -42.56 20.75 -40.60
C ARG A 34 -43.08 21.67 -39.48
N SER A 35 -42.16 22.59 -39.14
CA SER A 35 -42.28 24.06 -38.98
C SER A 35 -43.10 24.69 -37.85
N SER A 36 -42.42 25.67 -37.24
CA SER A 36 -42.90 26.95 -36.71
C SER A 36 -43.23 27.05 -35.21
N ALA A 37 -42.46 27.94 -34.58
CA ALA A 37 -42.80 28.92 -33.56
C ALA A 37 -43.66 28.52 -32.33
N ALA A 38 -42.96 28.65 -31.19
CA ALA A 38 -43.40 29.34 -29.97
C ALA A 38 -44.25 28.61 -28.92
N SER A 39 -43.63 28.60 -27.73
CA SER A 39 -44.21 28.70 -26.38
C SER A 39 -44.88 27.48 -25.77
N PHE A 40 -44.16 26.82 -24.86
CA PHE A 40 -44.78 26.12 -23.72
C PHE A 40 -43.99 26.38 -22.43
N ARG A 41 -44.72 26.84 -21.41
CA ARG A 41 -44.27 27.03 -20.02
C ARG A 41 -44.03 25.67 -19.35
N ILE A 42 -42.91 25.53 -18.64
CA ILE A 42 -42.59 24.38 -17.79
C ILE A 42 -43.16 24.61 -16.38
N PRO A 43 -43.89 23.66 -15.76
CA PRO A 43 -44.22 23.71 -14.34
C PRO A 43 -43.00 23.30 -13.49
N ARG A 44 -42.68 24.12 -12.49
CA ARG A 44 -41.68 23.84 -11.45
C ARG A 44 -42.08 22.61 -10.62
N ARG A 45 -41.27 21.55 -10.66
CA ARG A 45 -40.77 20.80 -9.49
C ARG A 45 -39.97 19.57 -9.95
N LYS A 46 -38.78 19.40 -9.36
CA LYS A 46 -37.84 18.27 -9.47
C LYS A 46 -36.99 18.19 -10.75
N THR A 47 -36.05 19.13 -10.89
CA THR A 47 -34.72 18.91 -11.51
C THR A 47 -33.85 20.12 -11.20
N ALA A 48 -32.94 19.99 -10.23
CA ALA A 48 -31.80 20.86 -10.05
C ALA A 48 -30.72 20.07 -9.32
N SER A 49 -29.80 19.52 -10.09
CA SER A 49 -28.39 19.25 -9.78
C SER A 49 -27.85 18.40 -10.91
N VAL A 50 -27.47 19.07 -12.00
CA VAL A 50 -26.37 18.77 -12.94
C VAL A 50 -26.42 19.91 -13.98
N CYS A 51 -25.27 20.54 -14.24
CA CYS A 51 -24.98 21.63 -15.19
C CYS A 51 -25.15 23.08 -14.70
N ALA A 52 -24.10 23.62 -14.07
CA ALA A 52 -23.74 25.05 -14.15
C ALA A 52 -22.25 25.31 -13.78
N VAL A 53 -21.27 24.83 -14.57
CA VAL A 53 -19.86 25.32 -14.49
C VAL A 53 -19.26 25.51 -15.91
N ALA A 54 -20.04 25.99 -16.86
CA ALA A 54 -19.55 26.30 -18.22
C ALA A 54 -19.79 27.76 -18.66
N SER A 55 -20.00 28.68 -17.71
CA SER A 55 -20.29 30.09 -18.03
C SER A 55 -19.34 31.11 -17.38
N HIS A 56 -18.28 30.70 -16.67
CA HIS A 56 -17.38 31.65 -15.99
C HIS A 56 -15.97 31.80 -16.60
N LEU A 57 -15.63 31.09 -17.68
CA LEU A 57 -14.30 31.13 -18.31
C LEU A 57 -14.20 32.03 -19.57
N LEU A 58 -15.21 32.85 -19.87
CA LEU A 58 -15.17 33.82 -20.98
C LEU A 58 -15.20 35.30 -20.56
N TYR A 59 -15.00 35.60 -19.28
CA TYR A 59 -14.93 36.98 -18.77
C TYR A 59 -13.79 37.18 -17.78
N SER A 60 -12.55 36.91 -18.19
CA SER A 60 -11.37 37.43 -17.50
C SER A 60 -10.17 37.41 -18.44
N ASN A 61 -10.03 38.47 -19.21
CA ASN A 61 -8.75 38.91 -19.77
C ASN A 61 -8.92 40.38 -20.15
N GLY A 62 -8.84 41.24 -19.13
CA GLY A 62 -8.75 42.68 -19.31
C GLY A 62 -7.33 43.05 -19.75
N VAL A 63 -7.20 43.56 -20.97
CA VAL A 63 -6.02 44.32 -21.43
C VAL A 63 -6.54 45.70 -21.88
N PRO A 64 -5.88 46.82 -21.51
CA PRO A 64 -6.53 48.12 -21.40
C PRO A 64 -6.79 48.79 -22.76
N LYS A 65 -7.89 49.55 -22.83
CA LYS A 65 -8.24 50.43 -23.95
C LYS A 65 -7.23 51.58 -24.06
N LYS A 66 -6.72 51.82 -25.27
CA LYS A 66 -6.06 53.07 -25.67
C LYS A 66 -6.83 53.69 -26.85
N GLU A 67 -7.04 55.00 -26.77
CA GLU A 67 -7.83 55.88 -27.62
C GLU A 67 -7.28 56.13 -29.05
N ASP A 68 -8.22 56.39 -29.96
CA ASP A 68 -8.25 57.30 -31.12
C ASP A 68 -7.20 57.28 -32.25
N ARG A 69 -7.64 56.93 -33.50
CA ARG A 69 -7.71 57.79 -34.73
C ARG A 69 -8.08 57.05 -36.05
N PRO A 70 -8.47 57.74 -37.17
CA PRO A 70 -9.59 57.38 -38.07
C PRO A 70 -9.17 56.76 -39.45
N PRO A 71 -10.09 56.52 -40.42
CA PRO A 71 -10.02 55.37 -41.33
C PRO A 71 -9.28 55.61 -42.66
N GLY A 72 -8.65 54.56 -43.18
CA GLY A 72 -8.00 54.55 -44.49
C GLY A 72 -8.23 53.23 -45.23
N ASN A 73 -8.89 53.34 -46.37
CA ASN A 73 -9.23 52.31 -47.35
C ASN A 73 -7.97 51.71 -48.02
N ASN A 74 -7.88 50.38 -48.16
CA ASN A 74 -7.44 49.75 -49.43
C ASN A 74 -7.53 48.22 -49.43
N ARG A 75 -8.09 47.70 -50.52
CA ARG A 75 -8.00 46.32 -50.98
C ARG A 75 -6.56 46.01 -51.40
N GLY A 76 -6.09 44.81 -51.09
CA GLY A 76 -4.85 44.27 -51.67
C GLY A 76 -4.43 43.01 -50.94
N GLY A 77 -4.60 41.86 -51.59
CA GLY A 77 -4.13 40.58 -51.04
C GLY A 77 -2.61 40.55 -50.92
N LEU A 78 -2.12 39.80 -49.94
CA LEU A 78 -0.73 39.34 -49.92
C LEU A 78 -0.70 37.90 -49.39
N ARG A 79 -0.20 36.99 -50.23
CA ARG A 79 0.32 35.68 -49.81
C ARG A 79 1.40 35.91 -48.76
N VAL A 80 1.39 35.11 -47.71
CA VAL A 80 2.54 34.93 -46.82
C VAL A 80 3.02 33.49 -46.97
N GLU A 81 4.28 33.37 -47.34
CA GLU A 81 5.05 32.14 -47.45
C GLU A 81 5.19 31.47 -46.07
N VAL A 82 5.04 30.14 -46.04
CA VAL A 82 5.29 29.34 -44.84
C VAL A 82 6.79 29.12 -44.71
N GLY A 83 7.45 29.95 -43.90
CA GLY A 83 8.81 29.70 -43.43
C GLY A 83 8.80 28.63 -42.33
N ALA A 84 9.63 27.60 -42.49
CA ALA A 84 9.89 26.59 -41.49
C ALA A 84 10.79 27.14 -40.36
N ALA A 85 10.31 27.07 -39.11
CA ALA A 85 11.08 27.27 -37.88
C ALA A 85 10.40 26.48 -36.72
N PRO A 86 11.14 26.06 -35.68
CA PRO A 86 10.95 24.78 -35.01
C PRO A 86 9.81 24.75 -33.96
N LEU A 87 9.07 23.64 -33.98
CA LEU A 87 8.03 23.25 -33.01
C LEU A 87 8.63 22.82 -31.67
N TRP A 88 9.18 23.74 -30.88
CA TRP A 88 9.54 23.51 -29.47
C TRP A 88 9.25 24.78 -28.65
N ALA A 89 7.97 25.17 -28.56
CA ALA A 89 7.47 26.13 -27.56
C ALA A 89 5.94 26.26 -27.66
N SER A 90 5.20 25.27 -27.18
CA SER A 90 3.82 25.46 -26.65
C SER A 90 3.29 24.12 -26.16
N GLY A 91 3.27 23.95 -24.83
CA GLY A 91 2.69 22.82 -24.13
C GLY A 91 1.17 22.79 -24.27
N ALA A 92 0.68 22.29 -25.39
CA ALA A 92 -0.74 22.06 -25.61
C ALA A 92 -0.94 20.84 -26.51
N ARG A 93 -1.08 19.66 -25.87
CA ARG A 93 -2.06 18.60 -26.18
C ARG A 93 -1.59 17.25 -25.62
N LEU A 94 -1.98 16.99 -24.38
CA LEU A 94 -2.33 15.65 -23.92
C LEU A 94 -3.56 15.70 -22.97
N HIS A 95 -4.50 16.63 -23.20
CA HIS A 95 -5.70 16.82 -22.37
C HIS A 95 -6.96 16.15 -22.95
N ILE A 96 -6.83 15.00 -23.61
CA ILE A 96 -8.00 14.23 -24.09
C ILE A 96 -8.24 12.95 -23.28
N PHE A 97 -7.27 12.48 -22.48
CA PHE A 97 -7.45 11.32 -21.60
C PHE A 97 -7.80 11.66 -20.14
N ALA A 98 -7.68 12.93 -19.72
CA ALA A 98 -7.93 13.35 -18.34
C ALA A 98 -9.43 13.66 -18.03
N TYR A 99 -10.31 13.70 -19.03
CA TYR A 99 -11.71 14.10 -18.85
C TYR A 99 -12.70 12.93 -18.70
N LEU A 100 -12.22 11.69 -18.54
CA LEU A 100 -13.05 10.50 -18.35
C LEU A 100 -13.06 9.94 -16.91
N LEU A 101 -12.44 10.62 -15.95
CA LEU A 101 -12.46 10.23 -14.54
C LEU A 101 -12.79 11.43 -13.65
N PRO A 102 -14.06 11.66 -13.30
CA PRO A 102 -14.37 12.40 -12.09
C PRO A 102 -14.19 11.45 -10.90
N CYS A 103 -12.96 11.25 -10.45
CA CYS A 103 -12.69 10.60 -9.16
C CYS A 103 -12.47 11.69 -8.11
N HIS A 104 -13.53 12.37 -7.66
CA HIS A 104 -13.54 13.14 -6.40
C HIS A 104 -14.91 13.11 -5.70
N CYS A 105 -15.78 12.14 -6.04
CA CYS A 105 -16.88 11.75 -5.18
C CYS A 105 -16.95 10.23 -5.27
N ALA A 106 -16.37 9.51 -4.31
CA ALA A 106 -16.92 8.19 -4.03
C ALA A 106 -18.40 8.42 -3.72
N ASP A 107 -19.29 7.68 -4.39
CA ASP A 107 -20.72 7.71 -4.10
C ASP A 107 -20.89 7.59 -2.57
N PRO A 108 -21.70 8.43 -1.88
CA PRO A 108 -21.94 8.29 -0.45
C PRO A 108 -22.29 6.85 -0.04
N MET A 109 -22.93 6.10 -0.96
CA MET A 109 -23.19 4.68 -0.80
C MET A 109 -21.92 3.82 -0.80
N LEU A 110 -20.96 4.11 -1.69
CA LEU A 110 -19.67 3.42 -1.74
C LEU A 110 -18.84 3.66 -0.47
N GLN A 111 -18.77 4.91 0.00
CA GLN A 111 -18.05 5.20 1.25
C GLN A 111 -18.69 4.49 2.44
N THR A 112 -20.03 4.54 2.55
CA THR A 112 -20.75 3.80 3.59
C THR A 112 -20.42 2.30 3.57
N ILE A 113 -20.30 1.70 2.37
CA ILE A 113 -19.92 0.28 2.23
C ILE A 113 -18.48 0.05 2.68
N VAL A 114 -17.54 0.90 2.25
CA VAL A 114 -16.12 0.80 2.61
C VAL A 114 -15.96 0.92 4.12
N ASP A 115 -16.56 1.92 4.75
CA ASP A 115 -16.50 2.14 6.19
C ASP A 115 -17.13 0.98 6.96
N THR A 116 -18.29 0.48 6.51
CA THR A 116 -18.94 -0.68 7.13
C THR A 116 -18.05 -1.93 7.06
N LEU A 117 -17.40 -2.18 5.92
CA LEU A 117 -16.50 -3.33 5.77
C LEU A 117 -15.24 -3.16 6.61
N TYR A 118 -14.68 -1.95 6.66
CA TYR A 118 -13.55 -1.62 7.51
C TYR A 118 -13.89 -1.90 8.98
N ASP A 119 -15.04 -1.40 9.45
CA ASP A 119 -15.47 -1.61 10.82
C ASP A 119 -15.69 -3.08 11.14
N VAL A 120 -16.29 -3.84 10.24
CA VAL A 120 -16.47 -5.28 10.42
C VAL A 120 -15.13 -5.98 10.58
N VAL A 121 -14.11 -5.61 9.82
CA VAL A 121 -12.81 -6.31 9.82
C VAL A 121 -11.89 -5.84 10.95
N TRP A 122 -11.82 -4.53 11.17
CA TRP A 122 -10.78 -3.89 11.99
C TRP A 122 -11.30 -3.22 13.26
N THR A 123 -12.62 -3.04 13.42
CA THR A 123 -13.20 -2.36 14.59
C THR A 123 -14.01 -3.32 15.47
N TYR A 124 -14.87 -4.16 14.87
CA TYR A 124 -15.75 -5.05 15.62
C TYR A 124 -15.05 -6.31 16.16
N GLY A 125 -15.48 -6.77 17.33
CA GLY A 125 -15.00 -8.01 17.91
C GLY A 125 -15.48 -8.19 19.35
N ILE A 126 -14.58 -8.61 20.26
CA ILE A 126 -14.96 -8.92 21.64
C ILE A 126 -15.02 -7.63 22.46
N PRO A 127 -16.17 -7.30 23.10
CA PRO A 127 -16.27 -6.14 23.96
C PRO A 127 -15.49 -6.36 25.25
N ILE A 128 -14.77 -5.33 25.68
CA ILE A 128 -13.94 -5.38 26.89
C ILE A 128 -14.27 -4.27 27.89
N GLY A 129 -15.39 -3.57 27.68
CA GLY A 129 -15.89 -2.49 28.53
C GLY A 129 -15.59 -1.11 27.95
N GLY A 130 -16.31 -0.08 28.41
CA GLY A 130 -16.10 1.32 27.97
C GLY A 130 -16.41 1.61 26.50
N GLY A 131 -17.19 0.76 25.82
CA GLY A 131 -17.51 0.90 24.39
C GLY A 131 -16.39 0.47 23.44
N GLN A 132 -15.32 -0.15 23.94
CA GLN A 132 -14.16 -0.57 23.15
C GLN A 132 -14.19 -2.08 22.83
N TYR A 133 -13.61 -2.45 21.68
CA TYR A 133 -13.61 -3.81 21.15
C TYR A 133 -12.19 -4.24 20.76
N ILE A 134 -11.86 -5.51 21.00
CA ILE A 134 -10.68 -6.13 20.38
C ILE A 134 -11.12 -6.71 19.03
N PRO A 135 -10.52 -6.30 17.90
CA PRO A 135 -10.93 -6.77 16.59
C PRO A 135 -10.82 -8.29 16.47
N TRP A 136 -11.84 -8.95 15.90
CA TRP A 136 -11.83 -10.42 15.81
C TRP A 136 -10.71 -10.96 14.92
N VAL A 137 -10.26 -10.19 13.90
CA VAL A 137 -9.11 -10.55 13.05
C VAL A 137 -7.84 -10.65 13.89
N VAL A 138 -7.60 -9.69 14.78
CA VAL A 138 -6.46 -9.67 15.71
C VAL A 138 -6.46 -10.92 16.59
N LEU A 139 -7.62 -11.29 17.13
CA LEU A 139 -7.76 -12.49 17.95
C LEU A 139 -7.52 -13.77 17.15
N LEU A 140 -8.04 -13.84 15.94
CA LEU A 140 -7.86 -14.99 15.05
C LEU A 140 -6.38 -15.19 14.70
N LEU A 141 -5.65 -14.12 14.39
CA LEU A 141 -4.23 -14.15 14.03
C LEU A 141 -3.34 -14.53 15.19
N LEU A 142 -3.42 -13.80 16.31
CA LEU A 142 -2.62 -14.09 17.49
C LEU A 142 -2.99 -15.47 18.05
N GLY A 143 -4.28 -15.82 18.04
CA GLY A 143 -4.77 -17.13 18.43
C GLY A 143 -4.21 -18.25 17.57
N ALA A 144 -4.19 -18.09 16.25
CA ALA A 144 -3.58 -19.05 15.32
C ALA A 144 -2.06 -19.18 15.57
N GLY A 145 -1.34 -18.07 15.73
CA GLY A 145 0.09 -18.09 16.00
C GLY A 145 0.44 -18.76 17.33
N ILE A 146 -0.33 -18.50 18.40
CA ILE A 146 -0.21 -19.21 19.69
C ILE A 146 -0.50 -20.69 19.51
N TYR A 147 -1.59 -21.03 18.81
CA TYR A 147 -2.00 -22.39 18.55
C TYR A 147 -0.91 -23.18 17.82
N PHE A 148 -0.38 -22.66 16.70
CA PHE A 148 0.70 -23.31 15.94
C PHE A 148 2.00 -23.39 16.74
N THR A 149 2.35 -22.32 17.47
CA THR A 149 3.52 -22.31 18.36
C THR A 149 3.45 -23.46 19.36
N LEU A 150 2.32 -23.64 20.05
CA LEU A 150 2.17 -24.71 21.03
C LEU A 150 2.06 -26.09 20.37
N ARG A 151 1.26 -26.23 19.31
CA ARG A 151 1.01 -27.49 18.61
C ARG A 151 2.27 -28.07 17.96
N LEU A 152 3.12 -27.19 17.44
CA LEU A 152 4.41 -27.53 16.85
C LEU A 152 5.56 -27.32 17.85
N ALA A 153 5.29 -27.28 19.15
CA ALA A 153 6.28 -27.26 20.23
C ALA A 153 7.39 -26.20 20.04
N PHE A 154 7.05 -24.94 19.76
CA PHE A 154 7.97 -23.82 19.55
C PHE A 154 8.92 -24.04 18.35
N VAL A 155 8.36 -24.47 17.21
CA VAL A 155 9.10 -24.72 15.97
C VAL A 155 9.98 -23.55 15.55
N GLN A 156 9.50 -22.32 15.75
CA GLN A 156 10.22 -21.10 15.39
C GLN A 156 11.50 -20.85 16.19
N ILE A 157 11.66 -21.50 17.36
CA ILE A 157 12.91 -21.45 18.13
C ILE A 157 13.77 -22.66 17.79
N ARG A 158 13.17 -23.85 17.76
CA ARG A 158 13.91 -25.12 17.57
C ARG A 158 14.52 -25.26 16.19
N GLN A 159 13.80 -24.84 15.14
CA GLN A 159 14.20 -25.04 13.75
C GLN A 159 14.86 -23.79 13.12
N PHE A 160 14.94 -22.66 13.84
CA PHE A 160 15.53 -21.44 13.31
C PHE A 160 16.97 -21.61 12.77
N PRO A 161 17.90 -22.27 13.50
CA PRO A 161 19.24 -22.48 12.98
C PRO A 161 19.26 -23.38 11.73
N HIS A 162 18.33 -24.33 11.64
CA HIS A 162 18.19 -25.18 10.47
C HIS A 162 17.72 -24.39 9.25
N GLY A 163 16.83 -23.41 9.43
CA GLY A 163 16.39 -22.52 8.35
C GLY A 163 17.53 -21.74 7.72
N LEU A 164 18.43 -21.20 8.53
CA LEU A 164 19.64 -20.54 8.02
C LEU A 164 20.50 -21.49 7.18
N ALA A 165 20.61 -22.76 7.59
CA ALA A 165 21.38 -23.76 6.85
C ALA A 165 20.71 -24.15 5.53
N VAL A 166 19.40 -24.41 5.51
CA VAL A 166 18.64 -24.72 4.28
C VAL A 166 18.71 -23.54 3.31
N THR A 167 18.43 -22.31 3.78
CA THR A 167 18.50 -21.10 2.94
C THR A 167 19.89 -20.84 2.36
N SER A 168 20.96 -21.28 3.02
CA SER A 168 22.33 -21.11 2.52
C SER A 168 22.67 -21.98 1.30
N GLY A 169 21.77 -22.86 0.89
CA GLY A 169 22.00 -23.80 -0.20
C GLY A 169 22.72 -25.08 0.23
N ARG A 170 22.90 -25.29 1.54
CA ARG A 170 23.71 -26.40 2.07
C ARG A 170 23.11 -27.78 1.77
N TYR A 171 21.80 -27.85 1.60
CA TYR A 171 21.02 -29.06 1.40
C TYR A 171 20.17 -28.97 0.11
N ASP A 172 20.60 -28.15 -0.86
CA ASP A 172 19.85 -28.00 -2.11
C ASP A 172 20.22 -29.15 -3.06
N ASP A 173 19.22 -29.89 -3.54
CA ASP A 173 19.36 -30.78 -4.70
C ASP A 173 18.91 -30.06 -5.99
N PRO A 174 19.79 -29.89 -7.00
CA PRO A 174 19.41 -29.30 -8.28
C PRO A 174 18.32 -30.08 -9.04
N ASP A 175 18.20 -31.38 -8.80
CA ASP A 175 17.27 -32.30 -9.47
C ASP A 175 15.87 -32.30 -8.82
N ASP A 176 15.72 -31.65 -7.66
CA ASP A 176 14.44 -31.51 -6.99
C ASP A 176 13.40 -30.72 -7.80
N PRO A 177 12.10 -31.06 -7.66
CA PRO A 177 11.04 -30.36 -8.35
C PRO A 177 10.90 -28.92 -7.82
N GLY A 178 10.97 -27.96 -8.74
CA GLY A 178 10.81 -26.54 -8.44
C GLY A 178 11.41 -25.64 -9.50
N ASP A 179 11.13 -24.34 -9.37
CA ASP A 179 11.52 -23.31 -10.32
C ASP A 179 12.69 -22.47 -9.84
N VAL A 180 12.87 -22.33 -8.51
CA VAL A 180 13.87 -21.47 -7.88
C VAL A 180 14.50 -22.14 -6.66
N SER A 181 15.68 -21.69 -6.23
CA SER A 181 16.31 -22.18 -4.98
C SER A 181 15.55 -21.73 -3.73
N HIS A 182 15.81 -22.35 -2.59
CA HIS A 182 15.31 -21.92 -1.27
C HIS A 182 15.62 -20.44 -0.99
N PHE A 183 16.85 -20.00 -1.29
CA PHE A 183 17.23 -18.59 -1.13
C PHE A 183 16.38 -17.67 -2.00
N GLN A 184 16.20 -18.02 -3.27
CA GLN A 184 15.40 -17.20 -4.20
C GLN A 184 13.93 -17.17 -3.83
N ALA A 185 13.37 -18.28 -3.34
CA ALA A 185 12.02 -18.34 -2.82
C ALA A 185 11.87 -17.42 -1.60
N LEU A 186 12.78 -17.53 -0.62
CA LEU A 186 12.82 -16.63 0.53
C LEU A 186 12.94 -15.16 0.12
N THR A 187 13.88 -14.81 -0.76
CA THR A 187 14.04 -13.42 -1.19
C THR A 187 12.83 -12.92 -1.98
N THR A 188 12.14 -13.79 -2.72
CA THR A 188 10.90 -13.42 -3.43
C THR A 188 9.74 -13.21 -2.45
N ALA A 189 9.65 -14.01 -1.39
CA ALA A 189 8.68 -13.80 -0.33
C ALA A 189 9.00 -12.51 0.45
N LEU A 190 10.26 -12.33 0.86
CA LEU A 190 10.75 -11.14 1.54
C LEU A 190 10.60 -9.86 0.72
N SER A 191 10.71 -9.87 -0.62
CA SER A 191 10.45 -8.64 -1.39
C SER A 191 9.00 -8.18 -1.30
N ALA A 192 8.05 -9.08 -1.04
CA ALA A 192 6.65 -8.71 -0.80
C ALA A 192 6.46 -8.08 0.58
N THR A 193 7.14 -8.60 1.61
CA THR A 193 6.97 -8.18 3.00
C THR A 193 7.85 -6.98 3.37
N LEU A 194 9.12 -6.96 2.90
CA LEU A 194 10.05 -5.84 3.01
C LEU A 194 9.66 -4.73 2.03
N GLY A 195 8.62 -4.00 2.42
CA GLY A 195 7.97 -2.97 1.64
C GLY A 195 7.85 -1.64 2.39
N ILE A 196 7.05 -0.74 1.82
CA ILE A 196 6.72 0.54 2.47
C ILE A 196 6.14 0.34 3.88
N GLY A 197 5.52 -0.81 4.16
CA GLY A 197 5.04 -1.20 5.49
C GLY A 197 6.11 -1.13 6.58
N ASN A 198 7.35 -1.55 6.30
CA ASN A 198 8.44 -1.54 7.29
C ASN A 198 9.00 -0.15 7.59
N ILE A 199 8.74 0.82 6.69
CA ILE A 199 9.19 2.20 6.80
C ILE A 199 8.01 3.04 7.29
N ALA A 200 7.02 3.26 6.43
CA ALA A 200 5.86 4.08 6.72
C ALA A 200 4.88 3.42 7.68
N GLY A 201 4.62 2.13 7.55
CA GLY A 201 3.68 1.41 8.43
C GLY A 201 4.21 1.30 9.86
N ALA A 202 5.49 1.01 10.03
CA ALA A 202 6.19 1.02 11.31
C ALA A 202 6.17 2.42 11.95
N ALA A 203 6.49 3.46 11.16
CA ALA A 203 6.40 4.84 11.62
C ALA A 203 4.98 5.24 12.02
N LEU A 204 3.96 4.81 11.27
CA LEU A 204 2.56 5.03 11.62
C LEU A 204 2.17 4.32 12.91
N ALA A 205 2.68 3.10 13.15
CA ALA A 205 2.45 2.38 14.40
C ALA A 205 3.01 3.13 15.61
N ILE A 206 4.22 3.69 15.49
CA ILE A 206 4.84 4.51 16.54
C ILE A 206 4.13 5.85 16.69
N HIS A 207 3.74 6.47 15.57
CA HIS A 207 3.02 7.74 15.56
C HIS A 207 1.70 7.66 16.33
N VAL A 208 0.88 6.65 16.01
CA VAL A 208 -0.48 6.51 16.56
C VAL A 208 -0.51 5.72 17.87
N GLY A 209 0.22 4.59 17.92
CA GLY A 209 0.22 3.67 19.06
C GLY A 209 1.37 3.92 20.05
N GLY A 210 2.26 4.87 19.76
CA GLY A 210 3.41 5.17 20.61
C GLY A 210 4.48 4.05 20.64
N PRO A 211 5.51 4.20 21.50
CA PRO A 211 6.62 3.25 21.61
C PRO A 211 6.17 1.83 21.96
N GLY A 212 5.07 1.71 22.70
CA GLY A 212 4.50 0.44 23.13
C GLY A 212 4.04 -0.46 21.99
N ALA A 213 3.69 0.11 20.84
CA ALA A 213 3.25 -0.65 19.67
C ALA A 213 4.35 -1.61 19.17
N LEU A 214 5.64 -1.28 19.39
CA LEU A 214 6.76 -2.12 19.00
C LEU A 214 6.78 -3.48 19.71
N LEU A 215 6.42 -3.54 21.00
CA LEU A 215 6.32 -4.81 21.71
C LEU A 215 5.28 -5.73 21.07
N TRP A 216 4.13 -5.17 20.70
CA TRP A 216 3.05 -5.94 20.06
C TRP A 216 3.39 -6.34 18.63
N MET A 217 4.16 -5.53 17.89
CA MET A 217 4.76 -5.95 16.63
C MET A 217 5.69 -7.15 16.81
N TRP A 218 6.54 -7.17 17.85
CA TRP A 218 7.38 -8.34 18.15
C TRP A 218 6.57 -9.59 18.47
N VAL A 219 5.53 -9.47 19.30
CA VAL A 219 4.63 -10.59 19.62
C VAL A 219 4.01 -11.16 18.34
N THR A 220 3.50 -10.29 17.47
CA THR A 220 2.95 -10.69 16.17
C THR A 220 4.01 -11.35 15.29
N GLY A 221 5.23 -10.81 15.22
CA GLY A 221 6.33 -11.39 14.45
C GLY A 221 6.72 -12.80 14.93
N ILE A 222 6.95 -12.97 16.23
CA ILE A 222 7.39 -14.25 16.82
C ILE A 222 6.31 -15.33 16.67
N LEU A 223 5.05 -14.99 16.92
CA LEU A 223 3.94 -15.93 16.74
C LEU A 223 3.67 -16.19 15.25
N GLY A 224 3.84 -15.18 14.41
CA GLY A 224 3.70 -15.24 12.96
C GLY A 224 4.68 -16.22 12.32
N MET A 225 5.88 -16.39 12.86
CA MET A 225 6.84 -17.41 12.38
C MET A 225 6.23 -18.81 12.37
N ALA A 226 5.53 -19.21 13.43
CA ALA A 226 4.90 -20.54 13.50
C ALA A 226 3.70 -20.67 12.55
N THR A 227 2.92 -19.60 12.37
CA THR A 227 1.83 -19.56 11.38
C THR A 227 2.40 -19.74 9.97
N LYS A 228 3.43 -18.96 9.63
CA LYS A 228 4.03 -18.95 8.29
C LYS A 228 4.72 -20.27 7.95
N TYR A 229 5.42 -20.87 8.92
CA TYR A 229 5.91 -22.24 8.83
C TYR A 229 4.81 -23.22 8.42
N SER A 230 3.64 -23.12 9.07
CA SER A 230 2.52 -24.04 8.84
C SER A 230 1.89 -23.84 7.45
N GLU A 231 1.71 -22.57 7.05
CA GLU A 231 1.17 -22.21 5.73
C GLU A 231 2.08 -22.68 4.59
N VAL A 232 3.39 -22.45 4.73
CA VAL A 232 4.38 -22.82 3.71
C VAL A 232 4.53 -24.34 3.62
N THR A 233 4.61 -25.03 4.75
CA THR A 233 4.71 -26.50 4.79
C THR A 233 3.52 -27.15 4.08
N ILE A 234 2.29 -26.68 4.36
CA ILE A 234 1.10 -27.28 3.77
C ILE A 234 0.90 -26.88 2.30
N ALA A 235 1.32 -25.67 1.91
CA ALA A 235 1.34 -25.24 0.52
C ALA A 235 2.31 -26.06 -0.31
N GLN A 236 3.50 -26.32 0.23
CA GLN A 236 4.49 -27.18 -0.41
C GLN A 236 3.95 -28.61 -0.61
N PHE A 237 3.30 -29.17 0.41
CA PHE A 237 2.70 -30.51 0.32
C PHE A 237 1.59 -30.62 -0.73
N TYR A 238 0.75 -29.58 -0.88
CA TYR A 238 -0.38 -29.58 -1.82
C TYR A 238 -0.12 -28.83 -3.14
N ARG A 239 1.12 -28.42 -3.44
CA ARG A 239 1.43 -27.74 -4.70
C ARG A 239 1.20 -28.65 -5.90
N ASN A 240 0.93 -28.06 -7.05
CA ASN A 240 0.98 -28.73 -8.34
C ASN A 240 2.39 -28.58 -8.90
N VAL A 241 3.00 -29.70 -9.28
CA VAL A 241 4.19 -29.72 -10.11
C VAL A 241 3.77 -30.26 -11.47
N GLU A 242 3.88 -29.43 -12.50
CA GLU A 242 3.63 -29.78 -13.89
C GLU A 242 4.96 -30.10 -14.56
N GLU A 243 5.10 -31.32 -15.08
CA GLU A 243 6.27 -31.67 -15.88
C GLU A 243 6.26 -30.84 -17.19
N PRO A 244 7.37 -30.16 -17.53
CA PRO A 244 7.48 -29.49 -18.81
C PRO A 244 7.35 -30.51 -19.94
N THR A 245 6.59 -30.19 -20.98
CA THR A 245 6.54 -31.04 -22.17
C THR A 245 7.93 -31.11 -22.84
N GLU A 246 8.20 -32.16 -23.63
CA GLU A 246 9.47 -32.27 -24.36
C GLU A 246 9.76 -31.06 -25.27
N ALA A 247 8.71 -30.36 -25.73
CA ALA A 247 8.84 -29.13 -26.49
C ALA A 247 9.22 -27.91 -25.64
N GLU A 248 8.92 -27.93 -24.34
CA GLU A 248 9.17 -26.84 -23.40
C GLU A 248 10.48 -27.01 -22.61
N LYS A 249 10.96 -28.25 -22.43
CA LYS A 249 12.19 -28.55 -21.69
C LYS A 249 13.38 -27.74 -22.21
N GLY A 250 14.01 -26.98 -21.31
CA GLY A 250 15.17 -26.14 -21.63
C GLY A 250 14.85 -24.92 -22.50
N THR A 251 13.57 -24.62 -22.74
CA THR A 251 13.14 -23.43 -23.48
C THR A 251 12.76 -22.29 -22.53
N TRP A 252 12.62 -21.09 -23.10
CA TRP A 252 12.15 -19.92 -22.38
C TRP A 252 10.74 -20.10 -21.79
N GLN A 253 9.91 -20.98 -22.38
CA GLN A 253 8.52 -21.20 -21.96
C GLN A 253 8.45 -21.86 -20.57
N GLN A 254 9.28 -22.88 -20.33
CA GLN A 254 9.44 -23.51 -19.02
C GLN A 254 9.82 -22.46 -17.96
N THR A 255 10.86 -21.67 -18.25
CA THR A 255 11.39 -20.67 -17.31
C THR A 255 10.42 -19.50 -17.07
N TRP A 256 9.55 -19.22 -18.04
CA TRP A 256 8.61 -18.10 -17.97
C TRP A 256 7.34 -18.47 -17.19
N LYS A 257 6.73 -19.62 -17.51
CA LYS A 257 5.50 -20.12 -16.87
C LYS A 257 5.74 -20.55 -15.42
N GLY A 258 6.89 -21.19 -15.19
CA GLY A 258 7.13 -22.01 -14.01
C GLY A 258 6.47 -23.38 -14.15
N THR A 259 7.04 -24.36 -13.49
CA THR A 259 6.57 -25.73 -13.39
C THR A 259 5.70 -25.94 -12.16
N VAL A 260 5.70 -24.98 -11.23
CA VAL A 260 5.00 -25.12 -9.95
C VAL A 260 3.92 -24.07 -9.73
N ALA A 261 2.82 -24.50 -9.11
CA ALA A 261 1.77 -23.63 -8.61
C ALA A 261 1.26 -24.15 -7.26
N GLY A 262 1.35 -23.32 -6.22
CA GLY A 262 0.91 -23.66 -4.87
C GLY A 262 0.41 -22.43 -4.12
N GLY A 263 0.04 -22.62 -2.86
CA GLY A 263 -0.57 -21.60 -2.00
C GLY A 263 -1.97 -22.00 -1.47
N PRO A 264 -2.66 -21.09 -0.76
CA PRO A 264 -3.86 -21.44 -0.01
C PRO A 264 -5.03 -21.94 -0.84
N MET A 265 -5.21 -21.41 -2.05
CA MET A 265 -6.21 -21.93 -2.98
C MET A 265 -6.03 -23.43 -3.26
N TYR A 266 -4.78 -23.93 -3.31
CA TYR A 266 -4.50 -25.33 -3.57
C TYR A 266 -4.70 -26.22 -2.34
N TYR A 267 -4.19 -25.85 -1.17
CA TYR A 267 -4.39 -26.68 0.02
C TYR A 267 -5.82 -26.62 0.56
N ILE A 268 -6.55 -25.51 0.37
CA ILE A 268 -7.98 -25.45 0.71
C ILE A 268 -8.76 -26.41 -0.19
N GLU A 269 -8.54 -26.40 -1.51
CA GLU A 269 -9.26 -27.28 -2.44
C GLU A 269 -8.86 -28.75 -2.29
N LYS A 270 -7.55 -29.05 -2.29
CA LYS A 270 -7.05 -30.43 -2.29
C LYS A 270 -7.02 -31.06 -0.91
N GLY A 271 -6.67 -30.28 0.12
CA GLY A 271 -6.52 -30.78 1.48
C GLY A 271 -7.84 -30.94 2.22
N LEU A 272 -8.75 -29.97 2.10
CA LEU A 272 -10.08 -30.05 2.72
C LEU A 272 -11.13 -30.71 1.82
N GLY A 273 -10.83 -30.86 0.53
CA GLY A 273 -11.67 -31.51 -0.47
C GLY A 273 -12.56 -30.54 -1.26
N SER A 274 -13.19 -31.05 -2.32
CA SER A 274 -13.89 -30.25 -3.34
C SER A 274 -15.03 -29.37 -2.80
N ASN A 275 -15.60 -29.71 -1.64
CA ASN A 275 -16.64 -28.90 -0.99
C ASN A 275 -16.12 -27.52 -0.54
N TRP A 276 -14.81 -27.39 -0.35
CA TRP A 276 -14.14 -26.15 0.05
C TRP A 276 -13.62 -25.33 -1.14
N LYS A 277 -13.83 -25.81 -2.38
CA LYS A 277 -13.48 -25.07 -3.60
C LYS A 277 -14.04 -23.65 -3.65
N PRO A 278 -15.28 -23.36 -3.19
CA PRO A 278 -15.78 -21.98 -3.12
C PRO A 278 -14.91 -21.06 -2.25
N LEU A 279 -14.39 -21.58 -1.13
CA LEU A 279 -13.51 -20.84 -0.24
C LEU A 279 -12.13 -20.59 -0.87
N ALA A 280 -11.60 -21.59 -1.59
CA ALA A 280 -10.36 -21.45 -2.36
C ALA A 280 -10.48 -20.40 -3.49
N ILE A 281 -11.60 -20.40 -4.22
CA ILE A 281 -11.92 -19.39 -5.25
C ILE A 281 -12.02 -18.01 -4.61
N PHE A 282 -12.74 -17.90 -3.48
CA PHE A 282 -12.86 -16.65 -2.75
C PHE A 282 -11.50 -16.09 -2.32
N PHE A 283 -10.64 -16.93 -1.74
CA PHE A 283 -9.26 -16.57 -1.40
C PHE A 283 -8.50 -16.06 -2.62
N ALA A 284 -8.50 -16.82 -3.73
CA ALA A 284 -7.75 -16.45 -4.93
C ALA A 284 -8.23 -15.13 -5.55
N VAL A 285 -9.54 -14.87 -5.56
CA VAL A 285 -10.09 -13.60 -6.06
C VAL A 285 -9.68 -12.43 -5.16
N MET A 286 -9.82 -12.58 -3.84
CA MET A 286 -9.51 -11.50 -2.90
C MET A 286 -8.01 -11.19 -2.86
N LEU A 287 -7.14 -12.21 -2.87
CA LEU A 287 -5.69 -12.00 -2.92
C LEU A 287 -5.27 -11.37 -4.27
N MET A 288 -5.90 -11.76 -5.38
CA MET A 288 -5.66 -11.14 -6.68
C MET A 288 -6.09 -9.66 -6.69
N ILE A 289 -7.22 -9.28 -6.09
CA ILE A 289 -7.61 -7.87 -5.93
C ILE A 289 -6.57 -7.13 -5.07
N THR A 290 -6.17 -7.74 -3.95
CA THR A 290 -5.15 -7.20 -3.04
C THR A 290 -3.83 -6.92 -3.76
N SER A 291 -3.43 -7.80 -4.68
CA SER A 291 -2.22 -7.62 -5.48
C SER A 291 -2.25 -6.35 -6.34
N PHE A 292 -3.39 -5.96 -6.89
CA PHE A 292 -3.53 -4.74 -7.68
C PHE A 292 -3.54 -3.47 -6.82
N LEU A 293 -3.98 -3.57 -5.56
CA LEU A 293 -4.11 -2.45 -4.64
C LEU A 293 -2.84 -2.28 -3.81
N THR A 294 -2.79 -2.91 -2.63
CA THR A 294 -1.68 -2.75 -1.67
C THR A 294 -0.34 -3.21 -2.23
N GLY A 295 -0.36 -4.30 -3.00
CA GLY A 295 0.83 -4.85 -3.63
C GLY A 295 1.37 -4.02 -4.80
N ASN A 296 0.65 -3.00 -5.29
CA ASN A 296 0.98 -2.36 -6.56
C ASN A 296 0.62 -0.86 -6.62
N ALA A 297 -0.67 -0.51 -6.68
CA ALA A 297 -1.11 0.88 -6.84
C ALA A 297 -0.62 1.77 -5.68
N VAL A 298 -0.69 1.25 -4.45
CA VAL A 298 -0.19 1.92 -3.25
C VAL A 298 1.33 2.16 -3.33
N GLN A 299 2.08 1.14 -3.75
CA GLN A 299 3.54 1.21 -3.89
C GLN A 299 3.94 2.29 -4.89
N SER A 300 3.26 2.31 -6.04
CA SER A 300 3.53 3.30 -7.07
C SER A 300 3.18 4.71 -6.66
N ASN A 301 2.11 4.88 -5.91
CA ASN A 301 1.68 6.20 -5.48
C ASN A 301 2.66 6.81 -4.48
N THR A 302 3.04 6.05 -3.44
CA THR A 302 4.01 6.55 -2.45
C THR A 302 5.36 6.91 -3.09
N VAL A 303 5.83 6.13 -4.06
CA VAL A 303 7.03 6.50 -4.84
C VAL A 303 6.82 7.80 -5.59
N ALA A 304 5.69 7.96 -6.29
CA ALA A 304 5.42 9.16 -7.07
C ALA A 304 5.31 10.42 -6.18
N ASP A 305 4.68 10.30 -5.02
CA ASP A 305 4.55 11.34 -4.01
C ASP A 305 5.92 11.75 -3.46
N VAL A 306 6.74 10.79 -3.03
CA VAL A 306 8.10 11.07 -2.53
C VAL A 306 8.95 11.73 -3.62
N MET A 307 8.90 11.24 -4.86
CA MET A 307 9.67 11.83 -5.96
C MET A 307 9.18 13.25 -6.31
N ASN A 308 7.89 13.52 -6.14
CA ASN A 308 7.34 14.85 -6.37
C ASN A 308 7.73 15.82 -5.26
N ALA A 309 7.55 15.44 -4.00
CA ALA A 309 7.86 16.27 -2.84
C ALA A 309 9.36 16.63 -2.77
N GLU A 310 10.24 15.68 -3.11
CA GLU A 310 11.68 15.81 -2.87
C GLU A 310 12.46 16.37 -4.06
N PHE A 311 11.99 16.08 -5.27
CA PHE A 311 12.72 16.41 -6.49
C PHE A 311 11.87 17.17 -7.50
N GLY A 312 10.61 17.50 -7.16
CA GLY A 312 9.68 18.16 -8.08
C GLY A 312 9.33 17.30 -9.31
N VAL A 313 9.59 15.99 -9.27
CA VAL A 313 9.34 15.11 -10.42
C VAL A 313 7.83 14.94 -10.58
N ALA A 314 7.33 15.14 -11.80
CA ALA A 314 5.91 15.01 -12.07
C ALA A 314 5.42 13.58 -11.76
N VAL A 315 4.32 13.47 -11.02
CA VAL A 315 3.73 12.21 -10.54
C VAL A 315 3.55 11.17 -11.66
N TRP A 316 3.03 11.57 -12.82
CA TRP A 316 2.84 10.68 -13.97
C TRP A 316 4.17 10.16 -14.55
N LEU A 317 5.24 10.95 -14.47
CA LEU A 317 6.56 10.55 -14.97
C LEU A 317 7.17 9.52 -14.02
N SER A 318 7.09 9.73 -12.70
CA SER A 318 7.49 8.74 -11.70
C SER A 318 6.75 7.41 -11.90
N GLY A 319 5.42 7.47 -12.08
CA GLY A 319 4.60 6.29 -12.37
C GLY A 319 5.00 5.58 -13.67
N LEU A 320 5.29 6.33 -14.75
CA LEU A 320 5.70 5.73 -16.03
C LEU A 320 7.05 5.00 -15.91
N VAL A 321 8.01 5.62 -15.24
CA VAL A 321 9.34 5.03 -15.01
C VAL A 321 9.20 3.77 -14.16
N LEU A 322 8.45 3.83 -13.06
CA LEU A 322 8.24 2.70 -12.18
C LEU A 322 7.54 1.53 -12.88
N ALA A 323 6.44 1.80 -13.58
CA ALA A 323 5.71 0.79 -14.34
C ALA A 323 6.59 0.14 -15.42
N THR A 324 7.49 0.92 -16.05
CA THR A 324 8.46 0.40 -17.03
C THR A 324 9.47 -0.54 -16.37
N ILE A 325 10.04 -0.16 -15.23
CA ILE A 325 10.98 -1.02 -14.48
C ILE A 325 10.29 -2.32 -14.06
N ILE A 326 9.09 -2.24 -13.52
CA ILE A 326 8.32 -3.42 -13.11
C ILE A 326 8.01 -4.31 -14.31
N ALA A 327 7.56 -3.73 -15.43
CA ALA A 327 7.28 -4.47 -16.66
C ALA A 327 8.50 -5.25 -17.16
N LEU A 328 9.69 -4.66 -17.15
CA LEU A 328 10.93 -5.32 -17.58
C LEU A 328 11.24 -6.58 -16.75
N VAL A 329 10.87 -6.60 -15.48
CA VAL A 329 11.09 -7.75 -14.59
C VAL A 329 9.98 -8.78 -14.72
N ILE A 330 8.71 -8.37 -14.52
CA ILE A 330 7.61 -9.32 -14.38
C ILE A 330 7.27 -10.03 -15.70
N LEU A 331 7.53 -9.38 -16.85
CA LEU A 331 7.34 -9.98 -18.17
C LEU A 331 8.36 -11.10 -18.45
N GLY A 332 9.47 -11.14 -17.70
CA GLY A 332 10.45 -12.23 -17.75
C GLY A 332 9.99 -13.54 -17.10
N GLY A 333 8.85 -13.54 -16.38
CA GLY A 333 8.29 -14.73 -15.74
C GLY A 333 8.94 -15.08 -14.39
N VAL A 334 8.58 -16.25 -13.85
CA VAL A 334 8.87 -16.64 -12.44
C VAL A 334 10.37 -16.68 -12.14
N THR A 335 11.18 -17.26 -13.03
CA THR A 335 12.64 -17.35 -12.84
C THR A 335 13.34 -15.98 -12.94
N ALA A 336 12.82 -15.06 -13.74
CA ALA A 336 13.33 -13.69 -13.81
C ALA A 336 13.04 -12.94 -12.50
N ILE A 337 11.84 -13.10 -11.96
CA ILE A 337 11.44 -12.56 -10.67
C ILE A 337 12.41 -13.03 -9.59
N GLY A 338 12.58 -14.35 -9.42
CA GLY A 338 13.47 -14.92 -8.39
C GLY A 338 14.93 -14.49 -8.51
N ARG A 339 15.44 -14.32 -9.74
CA ARG A 339 16.80 -13.82 -9.97
C ARG A 339 16.97 -12.34 -9.62
N VAL A 340 15.97 -11.52 -9.94
CA VAL A 340 16.01 -10.08 -9.61
C VAL A 340 15.86 -9.88 -8.11
N THR A 341 14.89 -10.53 -7.47
CA THR A 341 14.66 -10.44 -6.02
C THR A 341 15.84 -10.99 -5.22
N GLY A 342 16.48 -12.08 -5.70
CA GLY A 342 17.69 -12.65 -5.09
C GLY A 342 18.89 -11.70 -5.00
N ILE A 343 18.93 -10.64 -5.82
CA ILE A 343 19.97 -9.60 -5.76
C ILE A 343 19.42 -8.34 -5.08
N LEU A 344 18.22 -7.91 -5.49
CA LEU A 344 17.61 -6.66 -5.04
C LEU A 344 17.35 -6.66 -3.53
N VAL A 345 16.79 -7.74 -2.99
CA VAL A 345 16.36 -7.81 -1.59
C VAL A 345 17.53 -7.77 -0.60
N PRO A 346 18.60 -8.55 -0.77
CA PRO A 346 19.76 -8.43 0.12
C PRO A 346 20.41 -7.05 0.07
N VAL A 347 20.50 -6.44 -1.12
CA VAL A 347 21.12 -5.11 -1.30
C VAL A 347 20.28 -4.03 -0.61
N MET A 348 18.96 -4.00 -0.86
CA MET A 348 18.07 -2.99 -0.30
C MET A 348 17.96 -3.14 1.23
N ALA A 349 17.87 -4.38 1.74
CA ALA A 349 17.81 -4.65 3.17
C ALA A 349 19.12 -4.26 3.86
N ALA A 350 20.27 -4.63 3.30
CA ALA A 350 21.58 -4.26 3.84
C ALA A 350 21.77 -2.74 3.88
N ALA A 351 21.44 -2.03 2.80
CA ALA A 351 21.54 -0.57 2.75
C ALA A 351 20.71 0.10 3.87
N TYR A 352 19.46 -0.33 4.04
CA TYR A 352 18.57 0.21 5.07
C TYR A 352 19.03 -0.13 6.49
N VAL A 353 19.36 -1.40 6.73
CA VAL A 353 19.84 -1.90 8.04
C VAL A 353 21.12 -1.18 8.45
N ILE A 354 22.07 -0.99 7.53
CA ILE A 354 23.31 -0.24 7.81
C ILE A 354 22.98 1.20 8.20
N GLY A 355 22.09 1.88 7.45
CA GLY A 355 21.67 3.24 7.79
C GLY A 355 21.03 3.34 9.18
N ALA A 356 20.12 2.42 9.51
CA ALA A 356 19.47 2.39 10.81
C ALA A 356 20.44 2.06 11.96
N LEU A 357 21.38 1.13 11.74
CA LEU A 357 22.43 0.82 12.71
C LEU A 357 23.36 2.02 12.94
N LEU A 358 23.63 2.83 11.92
CA LEU A 358 24.39 4.07 12.07
C LEU A 358 23.61 5.09 12.91
N VAL A 359 22.30 5.27 12.68
CA VAL A 359 21.45 6.12 13.53
C VAL A 359 21.55 5.68 15.00
N LEU A 360 21.43 4.37 15.25
CA LEU A 360 21.55 3.82 16.60
C LEU A 360 22.95 4.03 17.19
N ALA A 361 24.00 3.88 16.39
CA ALA A 361 25.37 4.08 16.84
C ALA A 361 25.64 5.53 17.28
N PHE A 362 25.08 6.52 16.58
CA PHE A 362 25.21 7.94 16.96
C PHE A 362 24.29 8.34 18.13
N ASN A 363 23.23 7.58 18.39
CA ASN A 363 22.27 7.82 19.48
C ASN A 363 22.33 6.70 20.53
N TYR A 364 23.51 6.11 20.75
CA TYR A 364 23.65 4.89 21.54
C TYR A 364 23.23 5.04 23.01
N THR A 365 23.28 6.26 23.55
CA THR A 365 22.86 6.57 24.93
C THR A 365 21.36 6.38 25.12
N GLU A 366 20.56 6.62 24.08
CA GLU A 366 19.10 6.55 24.13
C GLU A 366 18.56 5.13 23.93
N ILE A 367 19.38 4.18 23.44
CA ILE A 367 18.91 2.82 23.12
C ILE A 367 18.29 2.13 24.34
N LEU A 368 18.97 2.08 25.49
CA LEU A 368 18.45 1.40 26.68
C LEU A 368 17.22 2.10 27.28
N PRO A 369 17.20 3.44 27.44
CA PRO A 369 15.99 4.17 27.82
C PRO A 369 14.79 3.89 26.88
N THR A 370 15.01 3.94 25.56
CA THR A 370 13.98 3.67 24.57
C THR A 370 13.46 2.24 24.66
N LEU A 371 14.33 1.24 24.83
CA LEU A 371 13.87 -0.14 25.03
C LEU A 371 13.02 -0.27 26.30
N GLY A 372 13.41 0.39 27.39
CA GLY A 372 12.59 0.45 28.61
C GLY A 372 11.22 1.12 28.38
N SER A 373 11.18 2.17 27.56
CA SER A 373 9.93 2.86 27.23
C SER A 373 9.02 1.99 26.36
N VAL A 374 9.55 1.16 25.45
CA VAL A 374 8.74 0.21 24.66
C VAL A 374 7.97 -0.74 25.57
N PHE A 375 8.62 -1.36 26.56
CA PHE A 375 7.93 -2.27 27.48
C PHE A 375 6.94 -1.54 28.39
N THR A 376 7.29 -0.35 28.86
CA THR A 376 6.43 0.41 29.78
C THR A 376 5.18 0.93 29.07
N ASN A 377 5.36 1.56 27.90
CA ASN A 377 4.28 2.11 27.09
C ASN A 377 3.39 1.05 26.45
N ALA A 378 3.86 -0.20 26.29
CA ALA A 378 3.01 -1.27 25.76
C ALA A 378 1.83 -1.62 26.67
N PHE A 379 1.97 -1.38 27.98
CA PHE A 379 0.95 -1.65 28.99
C PHE A 379 0.41 -0.39 29.66
N ASN A 380 1.19 0.70 29.68
CA ASN A 380 0.80 2.01 30.18
C ASN A 380 1.24 3.10 29.18
N PRO A 381 0.52 3.29 28.06
CA PRO A 381 0.90 4.26 27.04
C PRO A 381 0.98 5.69 27.59
N SER A 382 2.00 6.44 27.17
CA SER A 382 2.24 7.83 27.58
C SER A 382 1.17 8.80 27.08
N ALA A 383 1.02 9.93 27.78
CA ALA A 383 0.30 11.10 27.27
C ALA A 383 0.93 11.53 25.94
N GLY A 384 0.19 11.40 24.84
CA GLY A 384 0.68 11.53 23.47
C GLY A 384 0.16 10.44 22.54
N VAL A 385 -0.25 9.29 23.09
CA VAL A 385 -1.11 8.31 22.41
C VAL A 385 -2.57 8.73 22.62
N ALA A 386 -3.39 8.73 21.56
CA ALA A 386 -4.79 9.12 21.69
C ALA A 386 -5.58 8.16 22.61
N GLY A 387 -6.35 8.69 23.56
CA GLY A 387 -7.17 7.92 24.51
C GLY A 387 -6.68 7.89 25.96
N THR A 388 -7.50 7.37 26.90
CA THR A 388 -7.12 7.16 28.32
C THR A 388 -7.15 5.71 28.74
N GLY A 389 -6.25 5.35 29.67
CA GLY A 389 -6.29 4.08 30.39
C GLY A 389 -6.41 2.86 29.47
N ALA A 390 -7.51 2.12 29.58
CA ALA A 390 -7.77 0.94 28.75
C ALA A 390 -7.91 1.29 27.24
N GLY A 391 -8.41 2.47 26.88
CA GLY A 391 -8.54 2.89 25.48
C GLY A 391 -7.18 3.11 24.81
N ALA A 392 -6.26 3.81 25.48
CA ALA A 392 -4.90 4.01 24.98
C ALA A 392 -4.14 2.69 24.83
N PHE A 393 -4.30 1.77 25.80
CA PHE A 393 -3.74 0.42 25.70
C PHE A 393 -4.24 -0.31 24.45
N LEU A 394 -5.54 -0.26 24.17
CA LEU A 394 -6.12 -0.93 23.02
C LEU A 394 -5.70 -0.33 21.69
N LEU A 395 -5.54 0.99 21.63
CA LEU A 395 -5.00 1.64 20.45
C LEU A 395 -3.57 1.14 20.19
N THR A 396 -2.72 1.19 21.22
CA THR A 396 -1.33 0.71 21.17
C THR A 396 -1.24 -0.76 20.76
N PHE A 397 -2.04 -1.62 21.39
CA PHE A 397 -2.14 -3.04 21.10
C PHE A 397 -2.61 -3.30 19.67
N THR A 398 -3.72 -2.70 19.26
CA THR A 398 -4.35 -2.93 17.96
C THR A 398 -3.45 -2.44 16.83
N TYR A 399 -2.89 -1.23 16.94
CA TYR A 399 -1.96 -0.72 15.94
C TYR A 399 -0.67 -1.53 15.87
N GLY A 400 -0.13 -1.97 17.01
CA GLY A 400 1.04 -2.84 17.05
C GLY A 400 0.77 -4.20 16.38
N VAL A 401 -0.38 -4.82 16.62
CA VAL A 401 -0.73 -6.09 15.98
C VAL A 401 -1.03 -5.90 14.48
N GLN A 402 -1.85 -4.91 14.13
CA GLN A 402 -2.25 -4.62 12.75
C GLN A 402 -1.03 -4.29 11.89
N ARG A 403 -0.12 -3.43 12.36
CA ARG A 403 1.07 -3.05 11.58
C ARG A 403 2.14 -4.14 11.58
N GLY A 404 2.28 -4.90 12.66
CA GLY A 404 3.12 -6.09 12.69
C GLY A 404 2.69 -7.14 11.66
N LEU A 405 1.37 -7.37 11.53
CA LEU A 405 0.79 -8.23 10.51
C LEU A 405 1.03 -7.72 9.10
N PHE A 406 0.75 -6.44 8.83
CA PHE A 406 0.96 -5.86 7.50
C PHE A 406 2.42 -5.92 7.06
N SER A 407 3.35 -5.91 8.03
CA SER A 407 4.76 -6.05 7.77
C SER A 407 5.11 -7.49 7.35
N ASN A 408 4.87 -8.48 8.21
CA ASN A 408 5.34 -9.85 7.94
C ASN A 408 4.37 -10.75 7.18
N GLU A 409 3.13 -10.33 6.93
CA GLU A 409 2.07 -11.08 6.22
C GLU A 409 1.75 -12.48 6.78
N ALA A 410 2.10 -12.77 8.03
CA ALA A 410 1.80 -14.07 8.64
C ALA A 410 0.29 -14.26 8.83
N GLY A 411 -0.27 -15.39 8.37
CA GLY A 411 -1.71 -15.63 8.45
C GLY A 411 -2.50 -15.09 7.25
N MET A 412 -1.86 -14.35 6.34
CA MET A 412 -2.48 -13.88 5.10
C MET A 412 -2.46 -14.92 3.99
N GLY A 413 -1.47 -15.82 3.99
CA GLY A 413 -1.36 -16.89 2.99
C GLY A 413 -0.81 -16.45 1.62
N SER A 414 -0.21 -15.26 1.52
CA SER A 414 0.50 -14.77 0.33
C SER A 414 1.87 -15.44 0.13
N ALA A 415 2.73 -15.41 1.15
CA ALA A 415 4.10 -15.96 1.12
C ALA A 415 4.20 -17.43 0.68
N PRO A 416 3.26 -18.34 1.06
CA PRO A 416 3.27 -19.72 0.56
C PRO A 416 3.24 -19.85 -0.97
N ILE A 417 2.79 -18.83 -1.70
CA ILE A 417 2.80 -18.81 -3.16
C ILE A 417 4.24 -18.68 -3.69
N ALA A 418 5.05 -17.78 -3.13
CA ALA A 418 6.49 -17.67 -3.43
C ALA A 418 7.22 -18.95 -3.05
N HIS A 419 7.03 -19.39 -1.82
CA HIS A 419 7.70 -20.56 -1.29
C HIS A 419 7.35 -21.82 -2.07
N SER A 420 6.13 -21.96 -2.60
CA SER A 420 5.76 -23.10 -3.45
C SER A 420 6.66 -23.28 -4.67
N ALA A 421 7.36 -22.25 -5.15
CA ALA A 421 8.26 -22.35 -6.29
C ALA A 421 9.65 -22.93 -5.94
N ALA A 422 9.99 -23.10 -4.66
CA ALA A 422 11.28 -23.64 -4.25
C ALA A 422 11.50 -25.08 -4.73
N LYS A 423 12.73 -25.39 -5.13
CA LYS A 423 13.20 -26.75 -5.38
C LYS A 423 13.37 -27.49 -4.06
N THR A 424 12.44 -28.40 -3.79
CA THR A 424 12.52 -29.31 -2.64
C THR A 424 11.51 -30.46 -2.78
N ASP A 425 11.89 -31.65 -2.37
CA ASP A 425 10.97 -32.77 -2.18
C ASP A 425 10.37 -32.84 -0.76
N GLU A 426 10.95 -32.10 0.20
CA GLU A 426 10.58 -32.07 1.62
C GLU A 426 9.78 -30.80 1.99
N PRO A 427 8.45 -30.86 2.16
CA PRO A 427 7.65 -29.66 2.42
C PRO A 427 8.03 -28.90 3.68
N ALA A 428 8.49 -29.61 4.71
CA ALA A 428 8.93 -29.00 5.96
C ALA A 428 10.25 -28.25 5.83
N SER A 429 11.14 -28.61 4.88
CA SER A 429 12.41 -27.90 4.68
C SER A 429 12.15 -26.42 4.36
N GLU A 430 11.22 -26.19 3.43
CA GLU A 430 10.82 -24.86 2.99
C GLU A 430 9.94 -24.15 4.04
N GLY A 431 9.15 -24.91 4.80
CA GLY A 431 8.50 -24.38 6.00
C GLY A 431 9.51 -23.79 6.99
N VAL A 432 10.64 -24.46 7.20
CA VAL A 432 11.71 -23.97 8.08
C VAL A 432 12.36 -22.70 7.49
N VAL A 433 12.55 -22.61 6.18
CA VAL A 433 13.04 -21.39 5.51
C VAL A 433 12.09 -20.20 5.77
N ALA A 434 10.78 -20.42 5.69
CA ALA A 434 9.78 -19.37 5.92
C ALA A 434 9.78 -18.79 7.34
N LEU A 435 10.37 -19.48 8.33
CA LEU A 435 10.59 -18.93 9.68
C LEU A 435 11.44 -17.67 9.65
N LEU A 436 12.34 -17.54 8.68
CA LEU A 436 13.26 -16.42 8.57
C LEU A 436 12.53 -15.14 8.16
N GLU A 437 11.38 -15.22 7.48
CA GLU A 437 10.71 -14.01 6.96
C GLU A 437 10.27 -13.07 8.09
N PRO A 438 9.43 -13.47 9.07
CA PRO A 438 9.00 -12.52 10.12
C PRO A 438 10.15 -12.06 11.02
N PHE A 439 11.23 -12.86 11.10
CA PHE A 439 12.43 -12.47 11.84
C PHE A 439 13.22 -11.36 11.13
N ILE A 440 13.49 -11.52 9.84
CA ILE A 440 14.17 -10.49 9.04
C ILE A 440 13.30 -9.24 8.95
N ASP A 441 12.01 -9.42 8.67
CA ASP A 441 11.06 -8.34 8.48
C ASP A 441 10.78 -7.55 9.77
N THR A 442 10.18 -8.21 10.77
CA THR A 442 9.61 -7.53 11.94
C THR A 442 10.64 -7.44 13.06
N ILE A 443 11.33 -8.54 13.37
CA ILE A 443 12.27 -8.56 14.50
C ILE A 443 13.53 -7.77 14.19
N THR A 444 13.95 -7.71 12.92
CA THR A 444 15.14 -6.95 12.50
C THR A 444 14.77 -5.60 11.90
N VAL A 445 14.16 -5.56 10.71
CA VAL A 445 13.98 -4.30 9.97
C VAL A 445 13.01 -3.35 10.69
N VAL A 446 11.81 -3.79 11.07
CA VAL A 446 10.85 -2.93 11.80
C VAL A 446 11.39 -2.46 13.14
N THR A 447 12.07 -3.33 13.90
CA THR A 447 12.74 -2.93 15.14
C THR A 447 13.72 -1.80 14.90
N LEU A 448 14.58 -1.92 13.88
CA LEU A 448 15.56 -0.90 13.55
C LEU A 448 14.88 0.41 13.11
N THR A 449 13.80 0.34 12.32
CA THR A 449 13.00 1.51 11.95
C THR A 449 12.44 2.22 13.19
N CYS A 450 11.73 1.50 14.05
CA CYS A 450 11.09 2.05 15.23
C CYS A 450 12.11 2.61 16.22
N LEU A 451 13.22 1.88 16.45
CA LEU A 451 14.29 2.38 17.30
C LEU A 451 14.93 3.62 16.70
N ALA A 452 15.22 3.66 15.40
CA ALA A 452 15.78 4.85 14.75
C ALA A 452 14.88 6.09 14.97
N ILE A 453 13.56 5.95 14.82
CA ILE A 453 12.57 7.01 15.08
C ILE A 453 12.59 7.50 16.52
N LEU A 454 12.66 6.57 17.47
CA LEU A 454 12.57 6.88 18.89
C LEU A 454 13.89 7.44 19.44
N VAL A 455 15.04 6.87 19.09
CA VAL A 455 16.35 7.31 19.62
C VAL A 455 16.79 8.63 19.00
N SER A 456 16.36 8.95 17.78
CA SER A 456 16.68 10.22 17.13
C SER A 456 15.85 11.40 17.65
N GLY A 457 14.87 11.14 18.54
CA GLY A 457 13.91 12.13 18.99
C GLY A 457 13.02 12.69 17.87
N ALA A 458 12.77 11.92 16.81
CA ALA A 458 11.89 12.36 15.71
C ALA A 458 10.40 12.18 16.05
N TRP A 459 10.06 11.19 16.88
CA TRP A 459 8.69 10.97 17.30
C TRP A 459 8.20 12.12 18.21
N GLY A 460 7.06 12.71 17.84
CA GLY A 460 6.48 13.85 18.54
C GLY A 460 7.18 15.19 18.27
N ALA A 461 8.20 15.21 17.41
CA ALA A 461 8.85 16.46 17.05
C ALA A 461 8.00 17.27 16.07
N GLU A 462 7.76 18.52 16.43
CA GLU A 462 7.13 19.49 15.55
C GLU A 462 8.18 20.07 14.59
N VAL A 463 7.80 20.17 13.32
CA VAL A 463 8.61 20.78 12.25
C VAL A 463 7.73 21.64 11.37
N PRO A 464 8.27 22.67 10.70
CA PRO A 464 7.52 23.43 9.72
C PRO A 464 6.84 22.50 8.71
N THR A 465 5.54 22.73 8.54
CA THR A 465 4.65 21.85 7.80
C THR A 465 3.61 22.67 7.07
N GLU A 466 3.37 22.31 5.81
CA GLU A 466 2.26 22.81 5.03
C GLU A 466 0.97 22.06 5.40
N PHE A 467 -0.04 22.80 5.82
CA PHE A 467 -1.38 22.31 6.15
C PHE A 467 -2.34 22.56 4.99
N ASN A 468 -2.40 21.59 4.07
CA ASN A 468 -3.42 21.57 3.04
C ASN A 468 -4.71 20.95 3.59
N PHE A 469 -5.78 21.73 3.64
CA PHE A 469 -7.05 21.34 4.26
C PHE A 469 -7.81 20.25 3.50
N ASP A 470 -7.61 20.12 2.18
CA ASP A 470 -8.20 19.07 1.32
C ASP A 470 -7.35 17.79 1.28
N SER A 471 -6.24 17.73 2.03
CA SER A 471 -5.33 16.57 1.98
C SER A 471 -5.84 15.31 2.71
N GLY A 472 -6.94 15.41 3.45
CA GLY A 472 -7.45 14.35 4.33
C GLY A 472 -6.60 14.10 5.58
N ASN A 473 -5.59 14.93 5.86
CA ASN A 473 -4.76 14.85 7.07
C ASN A 473 -5.22 15.79 8.19
N ALA A 474 -6.13 16.72 7.87
CA ALA A 474 -6.79 17.56 8.84
C ALA A 474 -7.77 16.71 9.67
N ASP A 475 -7.66 16.83 10.98
CA ASP A 475 -8.52 16.16 11.95
C ASP A 475 -8.87 17.16 13.07
N TYR A 476 -9.80 16.81 13.93
CA TYR A 476 -10.27 17.68 15.00
C TYR A 476 -10.23 16.95 16.33
N ARG A 477 -9.58 17.58 17.30
CA ARG A 477 -9.22 16.94 18.57
C ARG A 477 -9.60 17.78 19.76
N VAL A 478 -10.06 17.12 20.79
CA VAL A 478 -10.38 17.71 22.10
C VAL A 478 -9.30 17.24 23.07
N GLU A 479 -8.78 18.14 23.90
CA GLU A 479 -7.69 17.87 24.82
C GLU A 479 -8.18 18.04 26.26
N ASN A 480 -8.14 16.95 27.03
CA ASN A 480 -8.65 16.91 28.40
C ASN A 480 -7.57 16.42 29.38
N GLU A 481 -7.88 16.38 30.69
CA GLU A 481 -7.03 15.71 31.70
C GLU A 481 -6.63 14.26 31.33
N GLY A 482 -7.39 13.64 30.43
CA GLY A 482 -7.12 12.31 29.89
C GLY A 482 -6.12 12.25 28.71
N GLY A 483 -5.79 13.37 28.09
CA GLY A 483 -5.02 13.43 26.84
C GLY A 483 -5.84 13.93 25.65
N ILE A 484 -5.36 13.64 24.45
CA ILE A 484 -5.93 14.14 23.18
C ILE A 484 -6.88 13.08 22.58
N PHE A 485 -8.11 13.48 22.26
CA PHE A 485 -9.17 12.60 21.76
C PHE A 485 -9.74 13.07 20.43
N PRO A 486 -10.19 12.15 19.55
CA PRO A 486 -10.97 12.52 18.37
C PRO A 486 -12.26 13.22 18.79
N SER A 487 -12.55 14.36 18.18
CA SER A 487 -13.84 15.03 18.31
C SER A 487 -14.94 14.16 17.69
N SER A 488 -16.15 14.18 18.27
CA SER A 488 -17.31 13.52 17.68
C SER A 488 -17.82 14.22 16.43
N ASP A 489 -17.57 15.52 16.33
CA ASP A 489 -18.08 16.39 15.27
C ASP A 489 -16.98 17.30 14.73
N THR A 490 -17.07 17.59 13.43
CA THR A 490 -16.24 18.62 12.81
C THR A 490 -16.76 20.00 13.20
N PRO A 491 -15.95 20.87 13.81
CA PRO A 491 -16.39 22.20 14.21
C PRO A 491 -16.83 23.03 12.99
N GLU A 492 -17.86 23.88 13.15
CA GLU A 492 -18.32 24.74 12.05
C GLU A 492 -17.28 25.80 11.70
N GLU A 493 -16.65 26.37 12.73
CA GLU A 493 -15.61 27.39 12.62
C GLU A 493 -14.61 27.29 13.76
N ILE A 494 -13.34 27.60 13.47
CA ILE A 494 -12.29 27.76 14.48
C ILE A 494 -11.67 29.15 14.27
N ARG A 495 -11.75 29.99 15.30
CA ARG A 495 -11.12 31.32 15.27
C ARG A 495 -9.63 31.17 15.50
N ILE A 496 -8.81 31.86 14.71
CA ILE A 496 -7.35 31.91 14.86
C ILE A 496 -6.93 33.38 14.99
N GLU A 497 -6.18 33.70 16.04
CA GLU A 497 -5.68 35.05 16.30
C GLU A 497 -4.17 35.04 16.50
N ASN A 498 -3.46 35.84 15.70
CA ASN A 498 -1.99 35.87 15.68
C ASN A 498 -1.37 34.47 15.60
N GLY A 499 -1.96 33.60 14.78
CA GLY A 499 -1.51 32.23 14.56
C GLY A 499 -1.99 31.23 15.61
N GLU A 500 -2.60 31.65 16.72
CA GLU A 500 -3.05 30.74 17.78
C GLU A 500 -4.55 30.45 17.66
N GLN A 501 -4.92 29.17 17.78
CA GLN A 501 -6.32 28.76 17.80
C GLN A 501 -7.01 29.26 19.07
N GLN A 502 -8.13 29.95 18.92
CA GLN A 502 -8.91 30.47 20.02
C GLN A 502 -9.99 29.46 20.40
N VAL A 503 -9.63 28.50 21.25
CA VAL A 503 -10.51 27.42 21.72
C VAL A 503 -10.73 27.57 23.22
N PRO A 504 -11.83 28.23 23.67
CA PRO A 504 -12.00 28.63 25.06
C PRO A 504 -12.09 27.46 26.06
N ASN A 505 -12.69 26.34 25.64
CA ASN A 505 -12.74 25.12 26.44
C ASN A 505 -12.07 23.97 25.66
N PRO A 506 -10.74 23.83 25.69
CA PRO A 506 -10.04 22.76 24.98
C PRO A 506 -10.50 21.34 25.35
N ASP A 507 -11.09 21.19 26.55
CA ASP A 507 -11.67 19.94 27.07
C ASP A 507 -13.01 19.55 26.42
N GLU A 508 -13.66 20.46 25.70
CA GLU A 508 -14.99 20.24 25.08
C GLU A 508 -15.02 20.64 23.61
N ASP A 509 -14.30 21.71 23.26
CA ASP A 509 -14.27 22.32 21.95
C ASP A 509 -13.16 21.72 21.09
N ALA A 510 -13.49 21.39 19.86
CA ALA A 510 -12.57 20.73 18.95
C ALA A 510 -11.54 21.70 18.37
N GLN A 511 -10.26 21.37 18.55
CA GLN A 511 -9.11 22.06 18.00
C GLN A 511 -8.70 21.42 16.67
N PHE A 512 -8.16 22.21 15.75
CA PHE A 512 -7.52 21.67 14.56
C PHE A 512 -6.29 20.86 14.97
N ALA A 513 -6.22 19.65 14.42
CA ALA A 513 -5.10 18.75 14.56
C ALA A 513 -4.60 18.34 13.17
N TRP A 514 -3.29 18.23 13.05
CA TRP A 514 -2.64 17.68 11.87
C TRP A 514 -2.10 16.30 12.19
N ARG A 515 -2.59 15.28 11.48
CA ARG A 515 -2.18 13.87 11.71
C ARG A 515 -2.31 13.49 13.20
N GLN A 516 -3.43 13.85 13.82
CA GLN A 516 -3.78 13.57 15.22
C GLN A 516 -3.05 14.37 16.31
N ALA A 517 -2.08 15.24 15.97
CA ALA A 517 -1.50 16.17 16.92
C ALA A 517 -2.14 17.55 16.77
N VAL A 518 -2.53 18.16 17.90
CA VAL A 518 -3.06 19.52 17.92
C VAL A 518 -1.99 20.47 17.40
N VAL A 519 -2.36 21.36 16.48
CA VAL A 519 -1.43 22.34 15.91
C VAL A 519 -1.43 23.59 16.77
N SER A 520 -0.25 24.03 17.20
CA SER A 520 -0.08 25.18 18.07
C SER A 520 -0.17 26.52 17.33
N SER A 521 0.30 26.57 16.07
CA SER A 521 0.50 27.81 15.34
C SER A 521 0.16 27.73 13.85
N PHE A 522 -0.32 28.85 13.29
CA PHE A 522 -0.72 29.00 11.90
C PHE A 522 -0.15 30.26 11.25
N TYR A 523 0.33 30.12 10.03
CA TYR A 523 1.03 31.14 9.25
C TYR A 523 0.52 31.13 7.81
N THR A 524 0.58 32.28 7.12
CA THR A 524 0.09 32.41 5.73
C THR A 524 1.14 32.01 4.71
N SER A 525 2.42 32.00 5.08
CA SER A 525 3.52 31.66 4.17
C SER A 525 4.70 31.04 4.91
N CYS A 526 5.59 30.40 4.15
CA CYS A 526 6.86 29.89 4.64
C CYS A 526 7.96 30.33 3.66
N ALA A 527 9.04 30.90 4.19
CA ALA A 527 10.21 31.29 3.43
C ALA A 527 11.13 30.10 3.17
N ASN A 528 12.12 30.29 2.28
CA ASN A 528 13.10 29.26 1.93
C ASN A 528 12.42 27.92 1.55
N ASP A 529 13.07 26.79 1.80
CA ASP A 529 12.51 25.46 1.55
C ASP A 529 11.59 24.98 2.72
N CYS A 530 11.28 25.87 3.68
CA CYS A 530 10.44 25.61 4.86
C CYS A 530 10.99 24.51 5.78
N ASP A 531 12.26 24.63 6.15
CA ASP A 531 12.98 23.62 6.92
C ASP A 531 13.09 23.99 8.41
N GLU A 532 13.12 25.28 8.74
CA GLU A 532 13.27 25.78 10.11
C GLU A 532 12.05 26.56 10.59
N ALA A 533 11.77 26.56 11.90
CA ALA A 533 10.64 27.29 12.48
C ALA A 533 10.68 28.80 12.16
N GLU A 534 11.87 29.35 11.96
CA GLU A 534 12.14 30.74 11.59
C GLU A 534 11.70 31.07 10.14
N ASP A 535 11.50 30.04 9.31
CA ASP A 535 10.98 30.18 7.95
C ASP A 535 9.48 30.50 7.94
N LEU A 536 8.74 30.18 9.00
CA LEU A 536 7.30 30.47 9.09
C LEU A 536 7.07 31.99 9.15
N GLN A 537 6.37 32.53 8.16
CA GLN A 537 6.16 33.96 7.99
C GLN A 537 4.69 34.33 8.13
N GLU A 538 4.46 35.47 8.79
CA GLU A 538 3.16 36.13 8.91
C GLU A 538 2.10 35.25 9.63
N PRO A 539 1.91 35.44 10.95
CA PRO A 539 0.92 34.68 11.70
C PRO A 539 -0.49 34.94 11.17
N PHE A 540 -1.24 33.86 10.94
CA PHE A 540 -2.59 33.94 10.38
C PHE A 540 -3.57 34.52 11.42
N THR A 541 -4.43 35.44 10.99
CA THR A 541 -5.55 35.94 11.81
C THR A 541 -6.82 35.93 10.97
N GLY A 542 -7.81 35.15 11.42
CA GLY A 542 -8.99 34.84 10.63
C GLY A 542 -9.78 33.68 11.21
N THR A 543 -10.62 33.08 10.38
CA THR A 543 -11.47 31.95 10.76
C THR A 543 -11.23 30.78 9.81
N LEU A 544 -10.90 29.62 10.38
CA LEU A 544 -10.88 28.35 9.67
C LEU A 544 -12.30 27.81 9.57
N TYR A 545 -12.73 27.40 8.38
CA TYR A 545 -14.00 26.73 8.13
C TYR A 545 -13.75 25.27 7.71
N PRO A 546 -13.65 24.34 8.67
CA PRO A 546 -13.40 22.92 8.45
C PRO A 546 -14.22 22.27 7.34
N THR A 547 -15.54 22.48 7.36
CA THR A 547 -16.49 21.86 6.41
C THR A 547 -16.37 22.40 4.98
N LYS A 548 -15.67 23.52 4.81
CA LYS A 548 -15.39 24.15 3.52
C LYS A 548 -13.92 24.02 3.12
N GLU A 549 -13.09 23.41 3.97
CA GLU A 549 -11.67 23.19 3.75
C GLU A 549 -10.90 24.49 3.42
N VAL A 550 -11.31 25.61 4.03
CA VAL A 550 -10.74 26.94 3.73
C VAL A 550 -10.56 27.75 5.01
N ALA A 551 -9.45 28.48 5.10
CA ALA A 551 -9.24 29.51 6.09
C ALA A 551 -9.46 30.89 5.47
N VAL A 552 -10.21 31.77 6.14
CA VAL A 552 -10.53 33.11 5.65
C VAL A 552 -9.94 34.12 6.62
N ALA A 553 -8.99 34.93 6.16
CA ALA A 553 -8.40 36.01 6.95
C ALA A 553 -9.42 37.12 7.22
N ASP A 554 -9.17 37.95 8.22
CA ASP A 554 -10.06 39.08 8.59
C ASP A 554 -10.25 40.11 7.47
N ASP A 555 -9.31 40.20 6.53
CA ASP A 555 -9.40 41.03 5.33
C ASP A 555 -10.22 40.40 4.19
N GLY A 556 -10.71 39.17 4.39
CA GLY A 556 -11.47 38.39 3.43
C GLY A 556 -10.64 37.53 2.48
N THR A 557 -9.32 37.46 2.65
CA THR A 557 -8.44 36.61 1.83
C THR A 557 -8.65 35.13 2.18
N GLU A 558 -8.89 34.29 1.18
CA GLU A 558 -9.08 32.85 1.36
C GLU A 558 -7.77 32.07 1.15
N TYR A 559 -7.49 31.14 2.05
CA TYR A 559 -6.34 30.26 2.05
C TYR A 559 -6.82 28.80 2.07
N GLN A 560 -6.40 28.03 1.06
CA GLN A 560 -6.59 26.57 1.01
C GLN A 560 -5.47 25.83 1.77
N VAL A 561 -4.39 26.56 2.07
CA VAL A 561 -3.17 26.09 2.69
C VAL A 561 -2.73 27.13 3.72
N LEU A 562 -2.43 26.67 4.92
CA LEU A 562 -1.67 27.43 5.93
C LEU A 562 -0.39 26.68 6.28
N TYR A 563 0.52 27.33 6.97
CA TYR A 563 1.78 26.73 7.43
C TYR A 563 1.83 26.75 8.96
N GLY A 564 2.62 25.87 9.56
CA GLY A 564 2.89 25.92 10.99
C GLY A 564 3.70 24.73 11.47
N GLU A 565 3.80 24.60 12.79
CA GLU A 565 4.55 23.52 13.42
C GLU A 565 3.66 22.27 13.52
N GLY A 566 4.06 21.22 12.79
CA GLY A 566 3.29 19.98 12.68
C GLY A 566 4.17 18.75 12.81
N VAL A 567 3.56 17.64 13.22
CA VAL A 567 4.23 16.35 13.33
C VAL A 567 4.22 15.59 12.01
N ARG A 568 5.32 14.89 11.71
CA ARG A 568 5.40 13.99 10.56
C ARG A 568 4.89 12.61 10.94
N SER A 569 4.33 11.89 9.96
CA SER A 569 3.91 10.49 10.08
C SER A 569 4.29 9.71 8.83
N GLY A 570 4.29 8.37 8.90
CA GLY A 570 4.61 7.51 7.77
C GLY A 570 6.06 7.62 7.30
N ALA A 571 6.31 7.51 5.98
CA ALA A 571 7.66 7.60 5.42
C ALA A 571 8.39 8.92 5.77
N PRO A 572 7.73 10.11 5.72
CA PRO A 572 8.34 11.37 6.17
C PRO A 572 8.87 11.35 7.61
N LEU A 573 8.18 10.66 8.55
CA LEU A 573 8.68 10.54 9.93
C LEU A 573 9.97 9.70 10.00
N THR A 574 10.05 8.62 9.22
CA THR A 574 11.27 7.80 9.16
C THR A 574 12.42 8.57 8.53
N ARG A 575 12.13 9.36 7.49
CA ARG A 575 13.11 10.25 6.87
C ARG A 575 13.68 11.25 7.87
N LEU A 576 12.80 11.95 8.61
CA LEU A 576 13.20 12.89 9.67
C LEU A 576 14.08 12.21 10.73
N ALA A 577 13.77 10.96 11.09
CA ALA A 577 14.57 10.18 12.03
C ALA A 577 15.99 9.91 11.53
N PHE A 578 16.13 9.52 10.27
CA PHE A 578 17.46 9.27 9.67
C PHE A 578 18.24 10.56 9.47
N GLU A 579 17.57 11.64 9.09
CA GLU A 579 18.17 12.96 8.94
C GLU A 579 18.75 13.47 10.26
N ARG A 580 17.95 13.47 11.33
CA ARG A 580 18.43 13.84 12.67
C ARG A 580 19.48 12.87 13.19
N GLY A 581 19.21 11.57 13.07
CA GLY A 581 20.05 10.51 13.60
C GLY A 581 21.42 10.40 12.93
N LEU A 582 21.54 10.83 11.67
CA LEU A 582 22.79 10.83 10.91
C LEU A 582 23.38 12.23 10.72
N SER A 583 22.81 13.28 11.35
CA SER A 583 23.35 14.65 11.31
C SER A 583 24.84 14.76 11.63
N PRO A 584 25.49 13.92 12.49
CA PRO A 584 26.95 13.97 12.67
C PRO A 584 27.76 13.62 11.40
N LEU A 585 27.14 12.96 10.41
CA LEU A 585 27.73 12.64 9.11
C LEU A 585 27.28 13.62 8.00
N GLY A 586 26.39 14.58 8.31
CA GLY A 586 25.82 15.56 7.39
C GLY A 586 24.37 15.28 6.97
N ASP A 587 23.84 16.15 6.12
CA ASP A 587 22.39 16.27 5.84
C ASP A 587 21.90 15.31 4.73
N TRP A 588 22.41 14.08 4.71
CA TRP A 588 22.07 13.09 3.68
C TRP A 588 21.25 11.90 4.21
N GLY A 589 21.01 11.83 5.51
CA GLY A 589 20.30 10.72 6.14
C GLY A 589 18.92 10.46 5.54
N GLY A 590 18.18 11.52 5.20
CA GLY A 590 16.87 11.42 4.55
C GLY A 590 16.91 10.72 3.18
N TYR A 591 18.00 10.88 2.41
CA TYR A 591 18.14 10.23 1.10
C TYR A 591 18.29 8.71 1.20
N VAL A 592 18.78 8.18 2.32
CA VAL A 592 18.80 6.73 2.57
C VAL A 592 17.37 6.20 2.56
N VAL A 593 16.46 6.89 3.25
CA VAL A 593 15.05 6.49 3.34
C VAL A 593 14.36 6.64 1.98
N ILE A 594 14.62 7.71 1.24
CA ILE A 594 14.06 7.89 -0.12
C ILE A 594 14.48 6.72 -1.03
N LEU A 595 15.78 6.38 -1.05
CA LEU A 595 16.29 5.27 -1.85
C LEU A 595 15.65 3.94 -1.41
N SER A 596 15.51 3.71 -0.10
CA SER A 596 14.85 2.52 0.42
C SER A 596 13.38 2.44 0.01
N VAL A 597 12.62 3.54 0.09
CA VAL A 597 11.22 3.59 -0.38
C VAL A 597 11.12 3.18 -1.85
N LEU A 598 12.01 3.68 -2.71
CA LEU A 598 12.06 3.30 -4.13
C LEU A 598 12.32 1.81 -4.32
N LEU A 599 13.37 1.29 -3.70
CA LEU A 599 13.77 -0.12 -3.87
C LEU A 599 12.71 -1.07 -3.30
N PHE A 600 12.15 -0.74 -2.14
CA PHE A 600 11.13 -1.55 -1.46
C PHE A 600 9.82 -1.55 -2.26
N ALA A 601 9.37 -0.39 -2.76
CA ALA A 601 8.18 -0.32 -3.60
C ALA A 601 8.31 -1.13 -4.90
N ILE A 602 9.49 -1.08 -5.54
CA ILE A 602 9.81 -1.87 -6.73
C ILE A 602 9.76 -3.37 -6.40
N SER A 603 10.44 -3.79 -5.34
CA SER A 603 10.53 -5.20 -4.95
C SER A 603 9.15 -5.77 -4.58
N THR A 604 8.37 -5.01 -3.81
CA THR A 604 7.01 -5.40 -3.41
C THR A 604 6.11 -5.56 -4.63
N SER A 605 6.14 -4.61 -5.57
CA SER A 605 5.35 -4.69 -6.81
C SER A 605 5.71 -5.91 -7.66
N ILE A 606 6.99 -6.28 -7.72
CA ILE A 606 7.46 -7.46 -8.45
C ILE A 606 6.89 -8.75 -7.84
N SER A 607 6.97 -8.91 -6.52
CA SER A 607 6.48 -10.13 -5.86
C SER A 607 4.96 -10.24 -5.83
N TRP A 608 4.26 -9.15 -5.56
CA TRP A 608 2.80 -9.15 -5.56
C TRP A 608 2.22 -9.40 -6.96
N SER A 609 2.95 -9.01 -8.02
CA SER A 609 2.61 -9.46 -9.38
C SER A 609 2.68 -10.97 -9.51
N TYR A 610 3.64 -11.65 -8.89
CA TYR A 610 3.72 -13.11 -8.94
C TYR A 610 2.57 -13.76 -8.16
N TYR A 611 2.24 -13.23 -6.98
CA TYR A 611 1.13 -13.75 -6.16
C TYR A 611 -0.20 -13.71 -6.90
N GLY A 612 -0.54 -12.57 -7.49
CA GLY A 612 -1.77 -12.46 -8.26
C GLY A 612 -1.73 -13.21 -9.60
N ASP A 613 -0.56 -13.40 -10.23
CA ASP A 613 -0.46 -14.24 -11.43
C ASP A 613 -0.78 -15.71 -11.12
N ARG A 614 -0.33 -16.23 -9.96
CA ARG A 614 -0.66 -17.59 -9.51
C ARG A 614 -2.13 -17.72 -9.11
N CYS A 615 -2.74 -16.67 -8.56
CA CYS A 615 -4.19 -16.64 -8.35
C CYS A 615 -4.96 -16.65 -9.69
N ALA A 616 -4.52 -15.86 -10.67
CA ALA A 616 -5.11 -15.85 -12.02
C ALA A 616 -4.94 -17.20 -12.72
N TYR A 617 -3.79 -17.86 -12.54
CA TYR A 617 -3.52 -19.21 -13.03
C TYR A 617 -4.50 -20.22 -12.45
N TYR A 618 -4.73 -20.19 -11.14
CA TYR A 618 -5.70 -21.07 -10.48
C TYR A 618 -7.14 -20.85 -10.99
N LEU A 619 -7.55 -19.60 -11.18
CA LEU A 619 -8.93 -19.25 -11.55
C LEU A 619 -9.24 -19.47 -13.04
N PHE A 620 -8.30 -19.14 -13.91
CA PHE A 620 -8.53 -19.01 -15.35
C PHE A 620 -7.54 -19.79 -16.22
N GLY A 621 -6.56 -20.46 -15.61
CA GLY A 621 -5.51 -21.22 -16.28
C GLY A 621 -4.41 -20.36 -16.89
N GLU A 622 -3.49 -21.02 -17.60
CA GLU A 622 -2.26 -20.45 -18.15
C GLU A 622 -2.47 -19.19 -19.00
N ARG A 623 -3.54 -19.17 -19.80
CA ARG A 623 -3.81 -18.08 -20.75
C ARG A 623 -4.09 -16.74 -20.07
N ALA A 624 -4.40 -16.75 -18.77
CA ALA A 624 -4.67 -15.53 -18.00
C ALA A 624 -3.41 -14.86 -17.45
N ILE A 625 -2.26 -15.55 -17.38
CA ILE A 625 -1.02 -15.02 -16.79
C ILE A 625 -0.57 -13.73 -17.51
N PHE A 626 -0.49 -13.76 -18.84
CA PHE A 626 -0.03 -12.60 -19.61
C PHE A 626 -1.01 -11.41 -19.54
N PRO A 627 -2.32 -11.57 -19.78
CA PRO A 627 -3.30 -10.50 -19.57
C PRO A 627 -3.25 -9.91 -18.16
N TYR A 628 -3.12 -10.76 -17.13
CA TYR A 628 -3.01 -10.31 -15.74
C TYR A 628 -1.79 -9.38 -15.55
N LYS A 629 -0.60 -9.78 -16.02
CA LYS A 629 0.62 -8.96 -15.91
C LYS A 629 0.49 -7.61 -16.63
N VAL A 630 -0.17 -7.58 -17.79
CA VAL A 630 -0.43 -6.32 -18.53
C VAL A 630 -1.34 -5.40 -17.71
N VAL A 631 -2.43 -5.93 -17.16
CA VAL A 631 -3.32 -5.15 -16.28
C VAL A 631 -2.57 -4.69 -15.03
N PHE A 632 -1.67 -5.51 -14.48
CA PHE A 632 -0.87 -5.14 -13.31
C PHE A 632 0.05 -3.94 -13.58
N VAL A 633 0.75 -3.92 -14.71
CA VAL A 633 1.60 -2.78 -15.11
C VAL A 633 0.77 -1.51 -15.35
N LEU A 634 -0.38 -1.64 -16.02
CA LEU A 634 -1.28 -0.51 -16.23
C LEU A 634 -1.81 0.02 -14.90
N MET A 635 -2.16 -0.87 -13.97
CA MET A 635 -2.63 -0.50 -12.63
C MET A 635 -1.53 0.17 -11.81
N ASN A 636 -0.27 -0.22 -11.99
CA ASN A 636 0.88 0.43 -11.35
C ASN A 636 0.94 1.91 -11.77
N PHE A 637 0.93 2.16 -13.09
CA PHE A 637 0.94 3.52 -13.63
C PHE A 637 -0.28 4.34 -13.18
N THR A 638 -1.48 3.75 -13.23
CA THR A 638 -2.69 4.47 -12.78
C THR A 638 -2.65 4.74 -11.28
N GLY A 639 -2.13 3.81 -10.48
CA GLY A 639 -1.96 3.97 -9.04
C GLY A 639 -1.11 5.19 -8.68
N ALA A 640 -0.05 5.46 -9.45
CA ALA A 640 0.76 6.66 -9.30
C ALA A 640 -0.06 7.96 -9.36
N VAL A 641 -1.07 8.02 -10.24
CA VAL A 641 -1.80 9.27 -10.57
C VAL A 641 -3.17 9.38 -9.89
N THR A 642 -3.59 8.38 -9.13
CA THR A 642 -4.87 8.37 -8.40
C THR A 642 -4.71 8.74 -6.93
N ALA A 643 -5.68 9.45 -6.35
CA ALA A 643 -5.65 9.85 -4.94
C ALA A 643 -5.60 8.65 -3.96
N LEU A 644 -4.82 8.81 -2.89
CA LEU A 644 -4.28 7.73 -2.04
C LEU A 644 -5.27 7.17 -0.99
N THR A 645 -6.11 8.03 -0.41
CA THR A 645 -6.88 7.69 0.82
C THR A 645 -7.84 6.52 0.62
N THR A 646 -8.52 6.46 -0.52
CA THR A 646 -9.47 5.37 -0.82
C THR A 646 -8.75 4.02 -1.07
N ILE A 647 -7.52 4.05 -1.59
CA ILE A 647 -6.80 2.82 -1.99
C ILE A 647 -6.28 2.07 -0.77
N TRP A 648 -5.74 2.77 0.23
CA TRP A 648 -5.27 2.13 1.47
C TRP A 648 -6.41 1.49 2.25
N THR A 649 -7.54 2.18 2.43
CA THR A 649 -8.67 1.63 3.18
C THR A 649 -9.22 0.37 2.53
N ILE A 650 -9.40 0.37 1.20
CA ILE A 650 -9.83 -0.83 0.46
C ILE A 650 -8.77 -1.93 0.54
N GLY A 651 -7.49 -1.58 0.47
CA GLY A 651 -6.38 -2.51 0.66
C GLY A 651 -6.42 -3.19 2.03
N ASP A 652 -6.54 -2.41 3.10
CA ASP A 652 -6.59 -2.90 4.49
C ASP A 652 -7.81 -3.82 4.70
N ILE A 653 -8.96 -3.50 4.12
CA ILE A 653 -10.15 -4.37 4.13
C ILE A 653 -9.85 -5.69 3.41
N ALA A 654 -9.33 -5.63 2.17
CA ALA A 654 -9.06 -6.81 1.37
C ALA A 654 -8.07 -7.75 2.07
N LEU A 655 -7.02 -7.19 2.68
CA LEU A 655 -6.02 -7.92 3.44
C LEU A 655 -6.64 -8.63 4.65
N GLY A 656 -7.47 -7.94 5.43
CA GLY A 656 -8.14 -8.55 6.58
C GLY A 656 -9.12 -9.67 6.20
N ILE A 657 -9.79 -9.55 5.04
CA ILE A 657 -10.73 -10.56 4.54
C ILE A 657 -9.99 -11.83 4.08
N VAL A 658 -8.82 -11.71 3.44
CA VAL A 658 -8.04 -12.83 2.91
C VAL A 658 -7.51 -13.77 4.01
N ILE A 659 -7.28 -13.24 5.22
CA ILE A 659 -6.78 -13.99 6.38
C ILE A 659 -7.76 -15.11 6.77
N VAL A 660 -9.06 -14.87 6.68
CA VAL A 660 -10.10 -15.80 7.14
C VAL A 660 -10.06 -17.14 6.39
N PRO A 661 -10.26 -17.19 5.05
CA PRO A 661 -10.22 -18.46 4.32
C PRO A 661 -8.88 -19.18 4.49
N ASN A 662 -7.80 -18.42 4.55
CA ASN A 662 -6.46 -18.95 4.72
C ASN A 662 -6.27 -19.65 6.06
N LEU A 663 -6.54 -18.96 7.17
CA LEU A 663 -6.40 -19.50 8.52
C LEU A 663 -7.33 -20.67 8.76
N ILE A 664 -8.57 -20.63 8.25
CA ILE A 664 -9.46 -21.80 8.28
C ILE A 664 -8.79 -23.00 7.59
N GLY A 665 -8.22 -22.79 6.40
CA GLY A 665 -7.50 -23.82 5.65
C GLY A 665 -6.38 -24.47 6.44
N VAL A 666 -5.42 -23.67 6.92
CA VAL A 666 -4.23 -24.19 7.61
C VAL A 666 -4.56 -24.76 8.99
N ILE A 667 -5.50 -24.15 9.74
CA ILE A 667 -5.91 -24.66 11.06
C ILE A 667 -6.57 -26.04 10.91
N LEU A 668 -7.47 -26.22 9.94
CA LEU A 668 -8.12 -27.52 9.71
C LEU A 668 -7.14 -28.58 9.19
N LEU A 669 -6.03 -28.18 8.56
CA LEU A 669 -4.98 -29.06 8.07
C LEU A 669 -3.81 -29.24 9.06
N THR A 670 -3.93 -28.73 10.29
CA THR A 670 -2.82 -28.72 11.26
C THR A 670 -2.29 -30.11 11.58
N ASP A 671 -3.14 -31.14 11.63
CA ASP A 671 -2.68 -32.50 11.90
C ASP A 671 -1.75 -33.01 10.80
N LYS A 672 -2.01 -32.65 9.54
CA LYS A 672 -1.11 -32.97 8.42
C LYS A 672 0.19 -32.17 8.51
N VAL A 673 0.15 -30.88 8.87
CA VAL A 673 1.36 -30.07 9.12
C VAL A 673 2.22 -30.73 10.19
N LYS A 674 1.62 -31.15 11.30
CA LYS A 674 2.34 -31.81 12.38
C LYS A 674 2.94 -33.15 11.95
N GLU A 675 2.19 -33.97 11.22
CA GLU A 675 2.67 -35.24 10.67
C GLU A 675 3.93 -35.04 9.83
N ILE A 676 3.90 -34.10 8.88
CA ILE A 676 5.05 -33.75 8.02
C ILE A 676 6.23 -33.23 8.86
N THR A 677 5.95 -32.37 9.84
CA THR A 677 6.98 -31.79 10.73
C THR A 677 7.70 -32.85 11.56
N ASP A 678 6.92 -33.76 12.16
CA ASP A 678 7.44 -34.82 13.02
C ASP A 678 8.23 -35.84 12.19
N ASP A 679 7.74 -36.19 10.99
CA ASP A 679 8.42 -37.08 10.04
C ASP A 679 9.76 -36.50 9.55
N TYR A 680 9.75 -35.25 9.08
CA TYR A 680 10.97 -34.54 8.66
C TYR A 680 12.02 -34.49 9.77
N GLY A 681 11.60 -34.17 11.00
CA GLY A 681 12.48 -34.12 12.16
C GLY A 681 13.02 -35.50 12.60
N ALA A 682 12.27 -36.57 12.34
CA ALA A 682 12.66 -37.94 12.68
C ALA A 682 13.63 -38.53 11.65
N ARG A 683 13.34 -38.39 10.35
CA ARG A 683 14.18 -38.89 9.26
C ARG A 683 15.46 -38.08 9.09
N LYS A 684 15.39 -36.76 9.27
CA LYS A 684 16.51 -35.83 9.04
C LYS A 684 17.18 -36.02 7.67
N PRO A 685 16.41 -35.94 6.56
CA PRO A 685 16.91 -36.22 5.20
C PRO A 685 18.18 -35.41 4.84
N TRP A 686 18.29 -34.19 5.35
CA TRP A 686 19.46 -33.32 5.16
C TRP A 686 20.79 -33.84 5.74
N LEU A 687 20.76 -34.88 6.59
CA LEU A 687 21.98 -35.56 7.04
C LEU A 687 22.43 -36.63 6.05
N GLU A 688 21.50 -37.27 5.34
CA GLU A 688 21.79 -38.31 4.35
C GLU A 688 22.39 -37.71 3.07
N GLU A 689 21.90 -36.55 2.64
CA GLU A 689 22.44 -35.79 1.50
C GLU A 689 23.86 -35.26 1.72
N SER A 690 24.27 -35.04 2.97
CA SER A 690 25.60 -34.48 3.28
C SER A 690 26.75 -35.48 3.18
N GLU A 691 26.44 -36.78 3.03
CA GLU A 691 27.42 -37.87 2.90
C GLU A 691 27.74 -38.25 1.45
N THR A 692 27.04 -37.67 0.47
CA THR A 692 27.31 -37.78 -0.98
C THR A 692 27.97 -36.52 -1.52
#